data_AF-A0A8H3YYE6-F1
#
_entry.id   AF-A0A8H3YYE6-F1
#
_cell.length_a   1.000
_cell.length_b   1.000
_cell.length_c   1.000
_cell.angle_alpha   90.00
_cell.angle_beta   90.00
_cell.angle_gamma   90.00
#
_symmetry.space_group_name_H-M   'P 1'
#
loop_
_entity.id
_entity.type
_entity.pdbx_description
1 polymer ?
#
loop_
_entity_poly.entity_id
_entity_poly.type
_entity_poly.pdbx_seq_one_letter_code
_entity_poly.pdbx_strand_id
1 'polypeptide(L)'
;MNSSGDNTFDDAFSQHNKFPARKTQRSTLRAATLVDPQSGERVKRSFTLRYTNSSHNNATARTPLLPRSRATNGSRSSALWATMKEQLWVWYAYWTSIKGIGILKCSIAYVLASLATFTPAISKMLGKGDGKHMVATVVTYFHPARSFGSMLEALIWALIAVAYAAAVCFSSMGVVRLFASHNLLKVGHAVVLTVFCGGSLGFVGWWKLKRGNALVNVACSLTSLVIITIITKEEALLEGNFSVEKIWQVLKIVVMAVAMTMGVSLCIKPTFARNGLRQDFINITDLLEEILTTTTRSFLAGSEQDLQEASFKQASTTYKAVFNTLLKDLGEARYEHYLLGTEKEFHVEAKLVKTIERLSQSITGLRSAAETQFSLLASISHGAATPVGILRMDSISSSPLQSPDFSNIDERMKQLGAITEEPEEDADTTPSSPEEQFTMSRLSSFVATAAGPSEIFSLFIKELGPSMKSLAWTLKHILLELPFESGPQHQITINSNFRRSLLDAMDLYSDARKEALGKLYNSRSLAKTRTSEVSADFEEVAASCGHFSSSLFDFAEDTVAYLDILEELQEVIGSRRRSWHWLRFWWSGGKRPSSTRSNSSEEEQQLLRESNPARRMSVVVPTPRVNPISKTRSAAKDVGRKYYPYLWRSFGFLRREDIRFAIKVGLGAVLWAMFSFIPNTRKFYFRWRGEWGLLSYMLVCSMTIGASNTTGTQRFFGTVLGALFAVVAWIAAQENPWILGAFGWAVSVGCFYIIVGRGMGPMGRFILLTYNLSALYAYSLSAKDDDDDDDEGGISPEIWEIVIHRMASVLAGCLWGMIVTRFIYPISARKKLKHGTAVLWLRMGLIWKRDPLTILTDVESRSTYMDIRESLELQRFLQHLDGLRESAAHEFEMRGPFRNLESKNILAATGRMLGAFHAMNVVISKDLKASPGEQELLRFTKEERKELSARISHLFSVLASSIKLEYPITDAVPKIVHTRDRFLAKLHDFRRHAPGRELATDEDFELLYAYALVTGQIANEIESICTQLEHLYGVLDEETLKFR
;
A
#
# COMPACT_ATOMS: atom_id res chain seq x y z
N MET A 1 32.55 -46.88 58.13
CA MET A 1 33.37 -48.09 57.95
C MET A 1 34.04 -47.97 56.59
N ASN A 2 35.38 -47.89 56.63
CA ASN A 2 36.41 -48.25 55.63
C ASN A 2 35.96 -48.49 54.19
N SER A 3 36.64 -47.82 53.23
CA SER A 3 37.66 -48.43 52.33
C SER A 3 36.98 -49.34 51.27
N SER A 4 37.21 -49.25 49.98
CA SER A 4 38.49 -49.44 49.26
C SER A 4 38.22 -49.13 47.78
N GLY A 5 39.16 -48.54 47.04
CA GLY A 5 40.02 -49.30 46.12
C GLY A 5 39.55 -49.10 44.67
N ASP A 6 40.15 -48.14 43.96
CA ASP A 6 41.26 -48.35 43.01
C ASP A 6 40.87 -49.18 41.78
N ASN A 7 40.92 -48.52 40.61
CA ASN A 7 41.67 -49.04 39.46
C ASN A 7 42.04 -47.87 38.54
N THR A 8 43.33 -47.57 38.60
CA THR A 8 44.14 -46.66 37.80
C THR A 8 44.28 -47.14 36.36
N PHE A 9 44.44 -46.21 35.43
CA PHE A 9 45.46 -46.28 34.37
C PHE A 9 45.65 -44.87 33.80
N ASP A 10 46.54 -44.13 34.48
CA ASP A 10 47.18 -42.91 33.99
C ASP A 10 48.44 -43.26 33.19
N ASP A 11 48.88 -42.27 32.40
CA ASP A 11 50.17 -42.11 31.71
C ASP A 11 50.36 -42.76 30.34
N ALA A 12 50.05 -41.99 29.29
CA ALA A 12 51.04 -41.57 28.29
C ALA A 12 50.47 -40.52 27.33
N PHE A 13 51.32 -39.56 26.92
CA PHE A 13 51.11 -38.45 25.97
C PHE A 13 50.66 -37.10 26.53
N SER A 14 51.53 -36.50 27.35
CA SER A 14 51.63 -35.05 27.50
C SER A 14 52.69 -34.49 26.52
N GLN A 15 52.23 -33.91 25.40
CA GLN A 15 52.90 -32.81 24.70
C GLN A 15 52.02 -32.30 23.55
N HIS A 16 51.26 -31.22 23.78
CA HIS A 16 50.97 -30.24 22.73
C HIS A 16 50.53 -28.88 23.30
N ASN A 17 51.34 -27.87 22.98
CA ASN A 17 51.05 -26.45 22.79
C ASN A 17 50.03 -25.74 23.70
N LYS A 18 50.57 -24.96 24.65
CA LYS A 18 49.95 -23.74 25.17
C LYS A 18 49.71 -22.75 24.02
N PHE A 19 48.46 -22.59 23.60
CA PHE A 19 48.04 -21.37 22.89
C PHE A 19 47.78 -20.26 23.93
N PRO A 20 48.36 -19.06 23.79
CA PRO A 20 48.02 -17.95 24.68
C PRO A 20 46.60 -17.48 24.41
N ALA A 21 45.84 -17.27 25.48
CA ALA A 21 44.51 -16.67 25.44
C ALA A 21 44.57 -15.33 24.68
N ARG A 22 43.88 -15.30 23.54
CA ARG A 22 43.70 -14.11 22.70
C ARG A 22 42.90 -13.09 23.52
N LYS A 23 43.59 -12.14 24.15
CA LYS A 23 42.97 -10.93 24.71
C LYS A 23 42.22 -10.23 23.57
N THR A 24 40.90 -10.33 23.55
CA THR A 24 40.07 -9.45 22.74
C THR A 24 40.30 -8.03 23.24
N GLN A 25 41.12 -7.25 22.53
CA GLN A 25 41.20 -5.80 22.71
C GLN A 25 39.77 -5.25 22.62
N ARG A 26 39.24 -4.76 23.74
CA ARG A 26 38.07 -3.88 23.71
C ARG A 26 38.50 -2.62 22.96
N SER A 27 37.96 -2.42 21.75
CA SER A 27 38.09 -1.18 20.99
C SER A 27 37.56 -0.01 21.84
N THR A 28 38.43 0.91 22.22
CA THR A 28 38.07 2.18 22.85
C THR A 28 37.41 3.08 21.80
N LEU A 29 36.09 3.23 21.88
CA LEU A 29 35.31 4.13 21.01
C LEU A 29 35.70 5.59 21.31
N ARG A 30 36.06 6.39 20.29
CA ARG A 30 36.36 7.82 20.44
C ARG A 30 35.10 8.66 20.65
N ALA A 31 35.26 9.86 21.20
CA ALA A 31 34.17 10.80 21.48
C ALA A 31 33.87 11.68 20.24
N ALA A 32 32.67 11.55 19.67
CA ALA A 32 32.18 12.45 18.63
C ALA A 32 31.49 13.66 19.28
N THR A 33 31.59 14.84 18.66
CA THR A 33 30.79 16.01 19.02
C THR A 33 29.34 15.74 18.66
N LEU A 34 28.51 15.72 19.70
CA LEU A 34 27.09 15.41 19.62
C LEU A 34 26.30 16.57 20.23
N VAL A 35 25.14 16.86 19.65
CA VAL A 35 24.16 17.75 20.28
C VAL A 35 23.14 16.87 20.98
N ASP A 36 23.05 16.96 22.31
CA ASP A 36 22.04 16.26 23.07
C ASP A 36 20.66 16.90 22.81
N PRO A 37 19.69 16.18 22.22
CA PRO A 37 18.41 16.75 21.82
C PRO A 37 17.59 17.27 23.00
N GLN A 38 17.74 16.69 24.19
CA GLN A 38 16.96 17.08 25.36
C GLN A 38 17.47 18.38 26.00
N SER A 39 18.80 18.51 26.13
CA SER A 39 19.46 19.63 26.80
C SER A 39 19.92 20.74 25.85
N GLY A 40 20.13 20.42 24.56
CA GLY A 40 20.72 21.32 23.58
C GLY A 40 22.22 21.56 23.78
N GLU A 41 22.87 20.86 24.71
CA GLU A 41 24.30 21.00 24.97
C GLU A 41 25.14 20.22 23.94
N ARG A 42 26.25 20.82 23.52
CA ARG A 42 27.26 20.17 22.68
C ARG A 42 28.16 19.32 23.58
N VAL A 43 28.03 18.01 23.51
CA VAL A 43 28.77 17.07 24.36
C VAL A 43 29.65 16.17 23.49
N LYS A 44 30.93 16.03 23.85
CA LYS A 44 31.82 15.02 23.26
C LYS A 44 31.66 13.69 24.02
N ARG A 45 31.02 12.67 23.40
CA ARG A 45 30.87 11.31 23.99
C ARG A 45 31.06 10.21 22.96
N SER A 46 31.51 9.04 23.40
CA SER A 46 31.56 7.84 22.57
C SER A 46 30.24 7.08 22.67
N PHE A 47 29.64 6.73 21.54
CA PHE A 47 28.35 6.04 21.50
C PHE A 47 28.25 5.09 20.30
N THR A 48 27.32 4.13 20.38
CA THR A 48 26.98 3.22 19.28
C THR A 48 25.50 3.34 18.96
N LEU A 49 25.12 3.11 17.70
CA LEU A 49 23.71 3.13 17.26
C LEU A 49 22.89 1.93 17.80
N ARG A 50 23.50 1.00 18.56
CA ARG A 50 22.80 -0.14 19.15
C ARG A 50 21.98 0.28 20.37
N TYR A 51 20.71 -0.12 20.37
CA TYR A 51 19.92 -0.18 21.59
C TYR A 51 20.37 -1.39 22.41
N THR A 52 21.04 -1.17 23.54
CA THR A 52 21.03 -2.16 24.63
C THR A 52 19.86 -1.82 25.52
N ASN A 53 18.91 -2.74 25.61
CA ASN A 53 17.68 -2.63 26.39
C ASN A 53 18.02 -2.67 27.91
N SER A 54 18.67 -1.63 28.43
CA SER A 54 19.22 -1.59 29.79
C SER A 54 18.58 -0.55 30.72
N SER A 55 17.45 0.05 30.34
CA SER A 55 16.77 1.05 31.17
C SER A 55 15.57 0.53 31.97
N HIS A 56 15.33 -0.79 32.03
CA HIS A 56 14.27 -1.36 32.90
C HIS A 56 14.71 -2.35 33.98
N ASN A 57 16.00 -2.54 34.23
CA ASN A 57 16.49 -3.41 35.31
C ASN A 57 17.35 -2.66 36.33
N ASN A 58 16.74 -1.72 37.05
CA ASN A 58 17.16 -1.38 38.42
C ASN A 58 16.50 -2.36 39.41
N ALA A 59 16.75 -3.65 39.22
CA ALA A 59 16.43 -4.69 40.19
C ALA A 59 17.77 -5.31 40.64
N THR A 60 18.23 -4.80 41.79
CA THR A 60 19.10 -5.47 42.77
C THR A 60 19.82 -6.73 42.27
N ALA A 61 21.12 -6.58 42.01
CA ALA A 61 22.06 -7.68 41.87
C ALA A 61 22.03 -8.58 43.11
N ARG A 62 21.36 -9.74 42.99
CA ARG A 62 21.59 -10.96 43.78
C ARG A 62 20.79 -12.10 43.14
N THR A 63 21.41 -12.83 42.22
CA THR A 63 21.06 -14.24 41.97
C THR A 63 22.29 -14.99 41.40
N PRO A 64 22.50 -16.26 41.80
CA PRO A 64 23.77 -16.95 41.59
C PRO A 64 23.84 -17.70 40.25
N LEU A 65 25.02 -17.62 39.62
CA LEU A 65 25.45 -18.44 38.50
C LEU A 65 25.71 -19.88 38.97
N LEU A 66 24.70 -20.76 38.94
CA LEU A 66 24.86 -22.22 38.81
C LEU A 66 23.46 -22.87 38.65
N PRO A 67 23.21 -23.72 37.64
CA PRO A 67 21.92 -24.40 37.50
C PRO A 67 21.87 -25.59 38.46
N ARG A 68 21.16 -25.44 39.58
CA ARG A 68 20.84 -26.57 40.45
C ARG A 68 19.68 -27.35 39.83
N SER A 69 19.99 -28.46 39.17
CA SER A 69 19.02 -29.50 38.83
C SER A 69 18.33 -29.95 40.12
N ARG A 70 17.06 -29.58 40.26
CA ARG A 70 16.18 -30.11 41.30
C ARG A 70 15.10 -30.90 40.57
N ALA A 71 15.28 -32.22 40.54
CA ALA A 71 14.25 -33.17 40.14
C ALA A 71 13.03 -32.96 41.05
N THR A 72 11.99 -32.33 40.52
CA THR A 72 10.68 -32.24 41.16
C THR A 72 9.76 -33.27 40.50
N ASN A 73 9.62 -34.42 41.17
CA ASN A 73 8.46 -35.28 41.01
C ASN A 73 7.23 -34.48 41.47
N GLY A 74 6.61 -33.75 40.55
CA GLY A 74 5.40 -32.95 40.78
C GLY A 74 4.33 -33.31 39.75
N SER A 75 3.27 -33.96 40.23
CA SER A 75 2.01 -34.33 39.58
C SER A 75 1.72 -33.77 38.18
N ARG A 76 1.40 -34.68 37.23
CA ARG A 76 0.88 -34.37 35.87
C ARG A 76 -0.34 -33.41 35.87
N SER A 77 -1.04 -33.21 36.99
CA SER A 77 -2.18 -32.29 37.11
C SER A 77 -1.80 -30.81 37.13
N SER A 78 -0.62 -30.42 37.62
CA SER A 78 -0.20 -29.00 37.68
C SER A 78 0.28 -28.48 36.33
N ALA A 79 0.89 -29.34 35.50
CA ALA A 79 1.27 -29.02 34.14
C ALA A 79 0.04 -28.75 33.24
N LEU A 80 -0.99 -29.60 33.35
CA LEU A 80 -2.26 -29.42 32.62
C LEU A 80 -2.98 -28.12 33.01
N TRP A 81 -2.99 -27.78 34.31
CA TRP A 81 -3.59 -26.55 34.81
C TRP A 81 -2.81 -25.30 34.38
N ALA A 82 -1.47 -25.39 34.32
CA ALA A 82 -0.62 -24.33 33.79
C ALA A 82 -0.87 -24.10 32.30
N THR A 83 -0.95 -25.17 31.49
CA THR A 83 -1.30 -25.06 30.06
C THR A 83 -2.73 -24.56 29.84
N MET A 84 -3.71 -24.96 30.66
CA MET A 84 -5.06 -24.41 30.59
C MET A 84 -5.08 -22.93 30.96
N LYS A 85 -4.34 -22.52 31.99
CA LYS A 85 -4.25 -21.10 32.40
C LYS A 85 -3.57 -20.26 31.32
N GLU A 86 -2.52 -20.77 30.69
CA GLU A 86 -1.82 -20.11 29.59
C GLU A 86 -2.72 -19.99 28.37
N GLN A 87 -3.42 -21.07 27.98
CA GLN A 87 -4.43 -21.01 26.93
C GLN A 87 -5.54 -20.01 27.28
N LEU A 88 -6.13 -20.08 28.47
CA LEU A 88 -7.16 -19.14 28.92
C LEU A 88 -6.69 -17.69 28.91
N TRP A 89 -5.42 -17.44 29.24
CA TRP A 89 -4.83 -16.11 29.17
C TRP A 89 -4.65 -15.65 27.73
N VAL A 90 -4.21 -16.52 26.81
CA VAL A 90 -4.15 -16.22 25.36
C VAL A 90 -5.55 -15.95 24.80
N TRP A 91 -6.55 -16.74 25.19
CA TRP A 91 -7.95 -16.52 24.82
C TRP A 91 -8.47 -15.19 25.37
N TYR A 92 -8.19 -14.89 26.64
CA TYR A 92 -8.56 -13.63 27.28
C TYR A 92 -7.87 -12.44 26.59
N ALA A 93 -6.57 -12.53 26.32
CA ALA A 93 -5.79 -11.53 25.59
C ALA A 93 -6.33 -11.29 24.18
N TYR A 94 -6.76 -12.36 23.49
CA TYR A 94 -7.39 -12.25 22.18
C TYR A 94 -8.75 -11.53 22.25
N TRP A 95 -9.63 -11.88 23.19
CA TRP A 95 -10.96 -11.28 23.32
C TRP A 95 -10.92 -9.84 23.84
N THR A 96 -9.89 -9.49 24.61
CA THR A 96 -9.63 -8.11 25.08
C THR A 96 -8.91 -7.25 24.04
N SER A 97 -8.37 -7.86 22.97
CA SER A 97 -7.80 -7.12 21.84
C SER A 97 -8.85 -6.27 21.11
N ILE A 98 -8.40 -5.25 20.38
CA ILE A 98 -9.27 -4.37 19.55
C ILE A 98 -10.13 -5.20 18.59
N LYS A 99 -9.55 -6.26 17.99
CA LYS A 99 -10.25 -7.16 17.06
C LYS A 99 -11.30 -8.02 17.78
N GLY A 100 -10.96 -8.60 18.94
CA GLY A 100 -11.88 -9.41 19.74
C GLY A 100 -13.08 -8.61 20.24
N ILE A 101 -12.84 -7.40 20.76
CA ILE A 101 -13.91 -6.49 21.18
C ILE A 101 -14.79 -6.11 19.98
N GLY A 102 -14.20 -5.85 18.81
CA GLY A 102 -14.95 -5.58 17.58
C GLY A 102 -15.91 -6.73 17.21
N ILE A 103 -15.46 -7.98 17.31
CA ILE A 103 -16.30 -9.17 17.05
C ILE A 103 -17.44 -9.25 18.06
N LEU A 104 -17.17 -9.02 19.35
CA LEU A 104 -18.20 -9.02 20.40
C LEU A 104 -19.27 -7.94 20.15
N LYS A 105 -18.87 -6.71 19.85
CA LYS A 105 -19.82 -5.62 19.51
C LYS A 105 -20.75 -6.03 18.37
N CYS A 106 -20.19 -6.59 17.31
CA CYS A 106 -20.96 -7.04 16.16
C CYS A 106 -21.93 -8.17 16.52
N SER A 107 -21.50 -9.14 17.33
CA SER A 107 -22.36 -10.22 17.80
C SER A 107 -23.53 -9.71 18.67
N ILE A 108 -23.27 -8.72 19.53
CA ILE A 108 -24.30 -8.09 20.38
C ILE A 108 -25.30 -7.32 19.51
N ALA A 109 -24.83 -6.52 18.55
CA ALA A 109 -25.72 -5.82 17.62
C ALA A 109 -26.57 -6.78 16.80
N TYR A 110 -26.01 -7.91 16.38
CA TYR A 110 -26.76 -8.94 15.68
C TYR A 110 -27.84 -9.57 16.55
N VAL A 111 -27.55 -9.89 17.81
CA VAL A 111 -28.55 -10.40 18.76
C VAL A 111 -29.67 -9.37 18.97
N LEU A 112 -29.34 -8.11 19.22
CA LEU A 112 -30.34 -7.04 19.34
C LEU A 112 -31.20 -6.88 18.09
N ALA A 113 -30.60 -7.01 16.91
CA ALA A 113 -31.32 -6.96 15.65
C ALA A 113 -32.24 -8.18 15.44
N SER A 114 -31.82 -9.37 15.89
CA SER A 114 -32.65 -10.58 15.86
C SER A 114 -33.84 -10.52 16.85
N LEU A 115 -33.79 -9.67 17.87
CA LEU A 115 -34.97 -9.42 18.72
C LEU A 115 -36.12 -8.78 17.94
N ALA A 116 -35.86 -8.13 16.81
CA ALA A 116 -36.91 -7.62 15.94
C ALA A 116 -37.78 -8.74 15.32
N THR A 117 -37.23 -9.95 15.21
CA THR A 117 -37.99 -11.15 14.80
C THR A 117 -38.53 -11.93 15.98
N PHE A 118 -37.75 -12.09 17.05
CA PHE A 118 -38.14 -12.96 18.17
C PHE A 118 -39.16 -12.31 19.12
N THR A 119 -39.14 -10.99 19.28
CA THR A 119 -39.98 -10.29 20.25
C THR A 119 -41.26 -9.78 19.60
N PRO A 120 -42.46 -10.23 20.02
CA PRO A 120 -43.73 -9.83 19.41
C PRO A 120 -44.00 -8.32 19.45
N ALA A 121 -43.58 -7.63 20.53
CA ALA A 121 -43.78 -6.19 20.67
C ALA A 121 -43.01 -5.38 19.61
N ILE A 122 -41.76 -5.77 19.34
CA ILE A 122 -40.94 -5.11 18.32
C ILE A 122 -41.43 -5.52 16.93
N SER A 123 -41.71 -6.82 16.73
CA SER A 123 -42.27 -7.37 15.49
C SER A 123 -43.53 -6.60 15.03
N LYS A 124 -44.49 -6.35 15.93
CA LYS A 124 -45.71 -5.58 15.63
C LYS A 124 -45.43 -4.13 15.21
N MET A 125 -44.39 -3.50 15.73
CA MET A 125 -44.01 -2.13 15.37
C MET A 125 -43.54 -2.02 13.90
N LEU A 126 -42.94 -3.09 13.37
CA LEU A 126 -42.51 -3.18 11.97
C LEU A 126 -43.66 -3.42 10.98
N GLY A 127 -44.83 -3.89 11.45
CA GLY A 127 -45.98 -4.22 10.60
C GLY A 127 -46.19 -5.73 10.42
N LYS A 128 -47.21 -6.14 9.66
CA LYS A 128 -47.60 -7.55 9.53
C LYS A 128 -46.74 -8.39 8.57
N GLY A 129 -45.96 -7.78 7.67
CA GLY A 129 -45.25 -8.57 6.64
C GLY A 129 -43.99 -9.32 7.10
N ASP A 130 -43.69 -10.38 6.35
CA ASP A 130 -42.52 -11.30 6.37
C ASP A 130 -41.10 -10.73 6.41
N GLY A 131 -40.92 -9.42 6.21
CA GLY A 131 -39.60 -8.81 6.02
C GLY A 131 -38.79 -8.58 7.30
N LYS A 132 -39.23 -9.05 8.47
CA LYS A 132 -38.68 -8.63 9.78
C LYS A 132 -37.24 -9.10 10.01
N HIS A 133 -36.89 -10.28 9.50
CA HIS A 133 -35.53 -10.85 9.54
C HIS A 133 -34.50 -10.00 8.77
N MET A 134 -34.96 -9.06 7.95
CA MET A 134 -34.09 -8.11 7.24
C MET A 134 -33.37 -7.15 8.18
N VAL A 135 -33.88 -6.87 9.38
CA VAL A 135 -33.20 -6.00 10.37
C VAL A 135 -31.83 -6.61 10.73
N ALA A 136 -31.81 -7.90 11.09
CA ALA A 136 -30.58 -8.64 11.36
C ALA A 136 -29.64 -8.62 10.16
N THR A 137 -30.17 -8.80 8.95
CA THR A 137 -29.39 -8.76 7.71
C THR A 137 -28.72 -7.40 7.51
N VAL A 138 -29.44 -6.28 7.64
CA VAL A 138 -28.87 -4.94 7.43
C VAL A 138 -27.74 -4.66 8.44
N VAL A 139 -27.88 -5.08 9.70
CA VAL A 139 -26.83 -4.94 10.73
C VAL A 139 -25.55 -5.71 10.38
N THR A 140 -25.63 -6.86 9.69
CA THR A 140 -24.40 -7.57 9.25
C THR A 140 -23.58 -6.80 8.20
N TYR A 141 -24.27 -6.00 7.37
CA TYR A 141 -23.63 -5.15 6.36
C TYR A 141 -23.11 -3.84 6.96
N PHE A 142 -23.86 -3.28 7.92
CA PHE A 142 -23.49 -2.14 8.76
C PHE A 142 -23.00 -2.63 10.12
N HIS A 143 -21.79 -3.18 10.19
CA HIS A 143 -21.30 -3.82 11.42
C HIS A 143 -20.64 -2.81 12.40
N PRO A 144 -20.98 -2.80 13.71
CA PRO A 144 -20.55 -1.78 14.69
C PRO A 144 -19.05 -1.76 15.03
N ALA A 145 -18.24 -2.69 14.51
CA ALA A 145 -16.79 -2.70 14.72
C ALA A 145 -16.02 -1.58 13.99
N ARG A 146 -16.68 -0.74 13.18
CA ARG A 146 -16.01 0.37 12.48
C ARG A 146 -15.78 1.56 13.40
N SER A 147 -14.90 2.47 12.98
CA SER A 147 -14.76 3.77 13.64
C SER A 147 -16.05 4.57 13.54
N PHE A 148 -16.22 5.53 14.45
CA PHE A 148 -17.35 6.45 14.43
C PHE A 148 -17.38 7.27 13.13
N GLY A 149 -16.24 7.76 12.65
CA GLY A 149 -16.13 8.45 11.35
C GLY A 149 -16.64 7.62 10.17
N SER A 150 -16.22 6.35 10.09
CA SER A 150 -16.69 5.41 9.06
C SER A 150 -18.19 5.14 9.15
N MET A 151 -18.75 5.11 10.36
CA MET A 151 -20.19 4.95 10.59
C MET A 151 -21.01 6.15 10.14
N LEU A 152 -20.50 7.37 10.34
CA LEU A 152 -21.12 8.60 9.83
C LEU A 152 -21.13 8.62 8.31
N GLU A 153 -20.00 8.25 7.67
CA GLU A 153 -19.95 8.13 6.22
C GLU A 153 -20.97 7.09 5.71
N ALA A 154 -21.03 5.92 6.36
CA ALA A 154 -21.97 4.86 6.00
C ALA A 154 -23.43 5.31 6.15
N LEU A 155 -23.76 6.09 7.18
CA LEU A 155 -25.10 6.66 7.40
C LEU A 155 -25.52 7.58 6.25
N ILE A 156 -24.62 8.47 5.80
CA ILE A 156 -24.90 9.36 4.66
C ILE A 156 -25.20 8.55 3.40
N TRP A 157 -24.39 7.54 3.11
CA TRP A 157 -24.61 6.68 1.95
C TRP A 157 -25.89 5.85 2.06
N ALA A 158 -26.23 5.37 3.25
CA ALA A 158 -27.47 4.65 3.51
C ALA A 158 -28.70 5.54 3.26
N LEU A 159 -28.69 6.78 3.71
CA LEU A 159 -29.78 7.74 3.48
C LEU A 159 -29.97 8.04 1.99
N ILE A 160 -28.87 8.25 1.25
CA ILE A 160 -28.92 8.45 -0.21
C ILE A 160 -29.48 7.20 -0.92
N ALA A 161 -29.02 6.02 -0.51
CA ALA A 161 -29.46 4.73 -1.05
C ALA A 161 -30.96 4.48 -0.84
N VAL A 162 -31.47 4.79 0.37
CA VAL A 162 -32.88 4.69 0.71
C VAL A 162 -33.72 5.71 -0.06
N ALA A 163 -33.27 6.96 -0.14
CA ALA A 163 -33.97 8.01 -0.89
C ALA A 163 -34.09 7.66 -2.38
N TYR A 164 -33.01 7.13 -2.98
CA TYR A 164 -33.03 6.67 -4.36
C TYR A 164 -33.96 5.47 -4.57
N ALA A 165 -33.88 4.46 -3.69
CA ALA A 165 -34.77 3.30 -3.78
C ALA A 165 -36.25 3.70 -3.65
N ALA A 166 -36.58 4.59 -2.70
CA ALA A 166 -37.92 5.13 -2.54
C ALA A 166 -38.39 5.87 -3.79
N ALA A 167 -37.57 6.76 -4.36
CA ALA A 167 -37.91 7.51 -5.57
C ALA A 167 -38.20 6.58 -6.76
N VAL A 168 -37.38 5.54 -6.97
CA VAL A 168 -37.58 4.54 -8.02
C VAL A 168 -38.89 3.76 -7.80
N CYS A 169 -39.14 3.29 -6.58
CA CYS A 169 -40.33 2.50 -6.26
C CYS A 169 -41.62 3.32 -6.43
N PHE A 170 -41.69 4.51 -5.85
CA PHE A 170 -42.84 5.42 -6.00
C PHE A 170 -43.11 5.77 -7.46
N SER A 171 -42.05 6.06 -8.21
CA SER A 171 -42.18 6.40 -9.64
C SER A 171 -42.65 5.19 -10.46
N SER A 172 -42.16 3.98 -10.16
CA SER A 172 -42.59 2.76 -10.85
C SER A 172 -44.08 2.46 -10.63
N MET A 173 -44.56 2.56 -9.39
CA MET A 173 -45.98 2.36 -9.06
C MET A 173 -46.87 3.42 -9.70
N GLY A 174 -46.45 4.69 -9.69
CA GLY A 174 -47.15 5.78 -10.35
C GLY A 174 -47.29 5.56 -11.87
N VAL A 175 -46.23 5.07 -12.52
CA VAL A 175 -46.26 4.74 -13.96
C VAL A 175 -47.21 3.59 -14.26
N VAL A 176 -47.21 2.50 -13.48
CA VAL A 176 -48.19 1.42 -13.70
C VAL A 176 -49.61 1.93 -13.53
N ARG A 177 -49.87 2.73 -12.49
CA ARG A 177 -51.22 3.27 -12.25
C ARG A 177 -51.73 4.12 -13.42
N LEU A 178 -50.85 4.94 -14.01
CA LEU A 178 -51.15 5.77 -15.17
C LEU A 178 -51.47 4.91 -16.40
N PHE A 179 -50.69 3.87 -16.68
CA PHE A 179 -51.00 2.96 -17.79
C PHE A 179 -52.23 2.09 -17.52
N ALA A 180 -52.50 1.76 -16.26
CA ALA A 180 -53.71 1.06 -15.83
C ALA A 180 -54.97 1.91 -16.05
N SER A 181 -54.93 3.22 -15.78
CA SER A 181 -56.07 4.11 -16.09
C SER A 181 -56.39 4.22 -17.59
N HIS A 182 -55.43 3.86 -18.45
CA HIS A 182 -55.61 3.82 -19.91
C HIS A 182 -55.82 2.39 -20.46
N ASN A 183 -56.07 1.38 -19.62
CA ASN A 183 -56.20 -0.03 -20.00
C ASN A 183 -54.98 -0.64 -20.71
N LEU A 184 -53.79 -0.04 -20.56
CA LEU A 184 -52.54 -0.46 -21.20
C LEU A 184 -51.57 -1.10 -20.18
N LEU A 185 -52.09 -1.96 -19.30
CA LEU A 185 -51.34 -2.55 -18.18
C LEU A 185 -50.10 -3.34 -18.63
N LYS A 186 -50.18 -4.07 -19.75
CA LYS A 186 -49.03 -4.80 -20.33
C LYS A 186 -47.89 -3.87 -20.77
N VAL A 187 -48.22 -2.69 -21.30
CA VAL A 187 -47.22 -1.67 -21.68
C VAL A 187 -46.61 -1.06 -20.42
N GLY A 188 -47.42 -0.80 -19.39
CA GLY A 188 -46.95 -0.37 -18.08
C GLY A 188 -45.95 -1.35 -17.46
N HIS A 189 -46.24 -2.66 -17.49
CA HIS A 189 -45.32 -3.70 -17.04
C HIS A 189 -44.02 -3.74 -17.84
N ALA A 190 -44.09 -3.60 -19.16
CA ALA A 190 -42.89 -3.54 -20.00
C ALA A 190 -42.01 -2.33 -19.66
N VAL A 191 -42.61 -1.14 -19.45
CA VAL A 191 -41.90 0.08 -19.06
C VAL A 191 -41.27 -0.07 -17.67
N VAL A 192 -41.99 -0.63 -16.70
CA VAL A 192 -41.44 -0.92 -15.36
C VAL A 192 -40.25 -1.86 -15.46
N LEU A 193 -40.37 -2.95 -16.20
CA LEU A 193 -39.30 -3.91 -16.38
C LEU A 193 -38.07 -3.26 -17.03
N THR A 194 -38.21 -2.55 -18.15
CA THR A 194 -37.05 -2.01 -18.87
C THR A 194 -36.44 -0.77 -18.21
N VAL A 195 -37.27 0.20 -17.80
CA VAL A 195 -36.80 1.50 -17.30
C VAL A 195 -36.52 1.45 -15.81
N PHE A 196 -37.47 0.93 -15.01
CA PHE A 196 -37.36 0.97 -13.56
C PHE A 196 -36.57 -0.21 -13.01
N CYS A 197 -36.73 -1.44 -13.50
CA CYS A 197 -35.90 -2.57 -13.07
C CYS A 197 -34.51 -2.51 -13.74
N GLY A 198 -34.46 -2.56 -15.07
CA GLY A 198 -33.20 -2.55 -15.82
C GLY A 198 -32.39 -1.26 -15.66
N GLY A 199 -33.04 -0.10 -15.82
CA GLY A 199 -32.37 1.19 -15.71
C GLY A 199 -31.87 1.50 -14.29
N SER A 200 -32.65 1.22 -13.25
CA SER A 200 -32.20 1.48 -11.87
C SER A 200 -31.11 0.53 -11.42
N LEU A 201 -31.23 -0.79 -11.67
CA LEU A 201 -30.20 -1.76 -11.31
C LEU A 201 -28.93 -1.56 -12.14
N GLY A 202 -29.06 -1.17 -13.41
CA GLY A 202 -27.94 -0.73 -14.24
C GLY A 202 -27.24 0.51 -13.67
N PHE A 203 -28.00 1.52 -13.22
CA PHE A 203 -27.45 2.70 -12.54
C PHE A 203 -26.75 2.36 -11.23
N VAL A 204 -27.34 1.47 -10.42
CA VAL A 204 -26.70 0.96 -9.19
C VAL A 204 -25.38 0.25 -9.53
N GLY A 205 -25.35 -0.58 -10.58
CA GLY A 205 -24.13 -1.22 -11.08
C GLY A 205 -23.08 -0.21 -11.54
N TRP A 206 -23.48 0.84 -12.27
CA TRP A 206 -22.58 1.93 -12.66
C TRP A 206 -22.01 2.69 -11.47
N TRP A 207 -22.85 3.00 -10.48
CA TRP A 207 -22.44 3.74 -9.29
C TRP A 207 -21.49 2.91 -8.41
N LYS A 208 -21.80 1.61 -8.23
CA LYS A 208 -20.94 0.60 -7.59
C LYS A 208 -19.53 0.63 -8.20
N LEU A 209 -19.44 0.63 -9.54
CA LEU A 209 -18.17 0.73 -10.25
C LEU A 209 -17.51 2.10 -10.04
N LYS A 210 -18.20 3.21 -10.34
CA LYS A 210 -17.60 4.55 -10.36
C LYS A 210 -17.02 5.00 -9.02
N ARG A 211 -17.67 4.65 -7.90
CA ARG A 211 -17.22 5.06 -6.56
C ARG A 211 -16.24 4.07 -5.95
N GLY A 212 -16.42 2.76 -6.18
CA GLY A 212 -15.53 1.73 -5.66
C GLY A 212 -15.22 1.90 -4.17
N ASN A 213 -16.18 2.24 -3.31
CA ASN A 213 -15.94 2.24 -1.87
C ASN A 213 -16.69 1.03 -1.28
N ALA A 214 -16.09 0.32 -0.32
CA ALA A 214 -16.74 -0.78 0.38
C ALA A 214 -18.07 -0.34 1.03
N LEU A 215 -18.13 0.89 1.55
CA LEU A 215 -19.36 1.47 2.10
C LEU A 215 -20.44 1.69 1.04
N VAL A 216 -20.04 2.22 -0.12
CA VAL A 216 -20.95 2.43 -1.26
C VAL A 216 -21.44 1.08 -1.80
N ASN A 217 -20.60 0.06 -1.85
CA ASN A 217 -21.01 -1.29 -2.28
C ASN A 217 -22.09 -1.87 -1.35
N VAL A 218 -21.97 -1.63 -0.04
CA VAL A 218 -23.01 -2.02 0.95
C VAL A 218 -24.31 -1.25 0.68
N ALA A 219 -24.24 0.06 0.49
CA ALA A 219 -25.41 0.89 0.19
C ALA A 219 -26.10 0.48 -1.13
N CYS A 220 -25.32 0.20 -2.18
CA CYS A 220 -25.82 -0.33 -3.47
C CYS A 220 -26.50 -1.69 -3.31
N SER A 221 -25.95 -2.57 -2.47
CA SER A 221 -26.55 -3.88 -2.18
C SER A 221 -27.90 -3.72 -1.49
N LEU A 222 -27.98 -2.80 -0.52
CA LEU A 222 -29.23 -2.46 0.18
C LEU A 222 -30.27 -1.87 -0.78
N THR A 223 -29.88 -0.90 -1.62
CA THR A 223 -30.75 -0.32 -2.65
C THR A 223 -31.27 -1.40 -3.60
N SER A 224 -30.40 -2.31 -4.06
CA SER A 224 -30.79 -3.40 -4.96
C SER A 224 -31.83 -4.31 -4.30
N LEU A 225 -31.63 -4.62 -3.03
CA LEU A 225 -32.59 -5.42 -2.25
C LEU A 225 -33.97 -4.76 -2.24
N VAL A 226 -34.04 -3.50 -1.82
CA VAL A 226 -35.32 -2.76 -1.73
C VAL A 226 -36.03 -2.70 -3.08
N ILE A 227 -35.29 -2.34 -4.14
CA ILE A 227 -35.83 -2.23 -5.50
C ILE A 227 -36.34 -3.59 -5.99
N ILE A 228 -35.57 -4.67 -5.83
CA ILE A 228 -35.96 -6.01 -6.27
C ILE A 228 -37.20 -6.47 -5.50
N THR A 229 -37.21 -6.34 -4.17
CA THR A 229 -38.34 -6.77 -3.34
C THR A 229 -39.63 -6.06 -3.73
N ILE A 230 -39.60 -4.75 -3.97
CA ILE A 230 -40.80 -3.98 -4.29
C ILE A 230 -41.24 -4.20 -5.75
N ILE A 231 -40.30 -4.27 -6.70
CA ILE A 231 -40.66 -4.37 -8.12
C ILE A 231 -41.09 -5.79 -8.53
N THR A 232 -40.46 -6.84 -7.97
CA THR A 232 -40.76 -8.22 -8.40
C THR A 232 -41.73 -8.96 -7.48
N LYS A 233 -41.74 -8.67 -6.16
CA LYS A 233 -42.60 -9.42 -5.21
C LYS A 233 -44.00 -8.79 -5.05
N GLU A 234 -44.12 -7.47 -5.12
CA GLU A 234 -45.37 -6.79 -4.75
C GLU A 234 -46.48 -7.02 -5.79
N GLU A 235 -47.52 -7.76 -5.38
CA GLU A 235 -48.69 -8.03 -6.23
C GLU A 235 -49.48 -6.75 -6.57
N ALA A 236 -49.53 -5.79 -5.64
CA ALA A 236 -50.16 -4.49 -5.87
C ALA A 236 -49.56 -3.77 -7.09
N LEU A 237 -48.24 -3.89 -7.32
CA LEU A 237 -47.60 -3.32 -8.50
C LEU A 237 -48.02 -4.06 -9.78
N LEU A 238 -48.23 -5.37 -9.71
CA LEU A 238 -48.65 -6.20 -10.83
C LEU A 238 -50.14 -5.97 -11.19
N GLU A 239 -50.96 -5.65 -10.20
CA GLU A 239 -52.39 -5.32 -10.35
C GLU A 239 -52.64 -3.86 -10.70
N GLY A 240 -51.64 -2.98 -10.54
CA GLY A 240 -51.74 -1.55 -10.82
C GLY A 240 -52.31 -0.71 -9.67
N ASN A 241 -52.26 -1.25 -8.45
CA ASN A 241 -52.64 -0.60 -7.20
C ASN A 241 -51.44 0.08 -6.52
N PHE A 242 -51.69 1.11 -5.72
CA PHE A 242 -50.66 1.89 -5.04
C PHE A 242 -50.61 1.53 -3.54
N SER A 243 -49.62 0.73 -3.12
CA SER A 243 -49.42 0.32 -1.72
C SER A 243 -48.30 1.13 -1.05
N VAL A 244 -48.68 2.04 -0.13
CA VAL A 244 -47.71 2.85 0.64
C VAL A 244 -47.16 2.09 1.84
N GLU A 245 -47.92 1.13 2.36
CA GLU A 245 -47.64 0.43 3.62
C GLU A 245 -46.34 -0.38 3.56
N LYS A 246 -46.09 -1.11 2.47
CA LYS A 246 -44.88 -1.93 2.30
C LYS A 246 -43.62 -1.08 2.13
N ILE A 247 -43.70 0.07 1.46
CA ILE A 247 -42.57 1.02 1.35
C ILE A 247 -42.21 1.56 2.74
N TRP A 248 -43.21 1.94 3.53
CA TRP A 248 -43.01 2.40 4.90
C TRP A 248 -42.43 1.31 5.82
N GLN A 249 -42.88 0.06 5.66
CA GLN A 249 -42.32 -1.10 6.36
C GLN A 249 -40.82 -1.29 6.07
N VAL A 250 -40.43 -1.25 4.79
CA VAL A 250 -39.02 -1.37 4.40
C VAL A 250 -38.18 -0.21 4.94
N LEU A 251 -38.71 1.01 4.93
CA LEU A 251 -38.05 2.17 5.51
C LEU A 251 -37.82 1.99 7.03
N LYS A 252 -38.84 1.54 7.78
CA LYS A 252 -38.72 1.24 9.21
C LYS A 252 -37.63 0.21 9.51
N ILE A 253 -37.56 -0.87 8.72
CA ILE A 253 -36.53 -1.92 8.84
C ILE A 253 -35.13 -1.32 8.75
N VAL A 254 -34.88 -0.51 7.70
CA VAL A 254 -33.56 0.08 7.47
C VAL A 254 -33.20 1.08 8.56
N VAL A 255 -34.13 1.97 8.94
CA VAL A 255 -33.90 2.96 9.99
C VAL A 255 -33.60 2.29 11.34
N MET A 256 -34.36 1.26 11.69
CA MET A 256 -34.14 0.49 12.92
C MET A 256 -32.76 -0.17 12.95
N ALA A 257 -32.37 -0.86 11.86
CA ALA A 257 -31.07 -1.54 11.78
C ALA A 257 -29.89 -0.56 11.90
N VAL A 258 -29.99 0.59 11.24
CA VAL A 258 -28.96 1.64 11.31
C VAL A 258 -28.89 2.26 12.71
N ALA A 259 -30.04 2.53 13.35
CA ALA A 259 -30.10 3.06 14.70
C ALA A 259 -29.53 2.09 15.74
N MET A 260 -29.86 0.78 15.65
CA MET A 260 -29.31 -0.25 16.54
C MET A 260 -27.79 -0.37 16.39
N THR A 261 -27.29 -0.38 15.15
CA THR A 261 -25.85 -0.43 14.88
C THR A 261 -25.13 0.77 15.47
N MET A 262 -25.64 1.98 15.22
CA MET A 262 -25.05 3.22 15.72
C MET A 262 -25.06 3.25 17.25
N GLY A 263 -26.18 2.84 17.87
CA GLY A 263 -26.32 2.73 19.32
C GLY A 263 -25.27 1.80 19.92
N VAL A 264 -25.11 0.59 19.38
CA VAL A 264 -24.10 -0.36 19.87
C VAL A 264 -22.67 0.17 19.69
N SER A 265 -22.39 0.80 18.56
CA SER A 265 -21.07 1.39 18.27
C SER A 265 -20.68 2.48 19.26
N LEU A 266 -21.66 3.27 19.74
CA LEU A 266 -21.45 4.37 20.67
C LEU A 266 -21.46 3.92 22.13
N CYS A 267 -22.33 2.97 22.49
CA CYS A 267 -22.47 2.51 23.87
C CYS A 267 -21.37 1.53 24.30
N ILE A 268 -20.87 0.66 23.40
CA ILE A 268 -19.87 -0.34 23.75
C ILE A 268 -18.48 0.13 23.30
N LYS A 269 -17.64 0.59 24.23
CA LYS A 269 -16.23 1.02 24.05
C LYS A 269 -16.00 1.79 22.72
N PRO A 270 -16.48 3.04 22.57
CA PRO A 270 -16.48 3.74 21.30
C PRO A 270 -15.08 3.81 20.68
N THR A 271 -15.00 3.52 19.39
CA THR A 271 -13.76 3.54 18.59
C THR A 271 -13.75 4.78 17.72
N PHE A 272 -12.85 5.71 18.01
CA PHE A 272 -12.66 6.95 17.26
C PHE A 272 -11.47 6.83 16.32
N ALA A 273 -11.65 7.18 15.05
CA ALA A 273 -10.58 7.19 14.05
C ALA A 273 -9.45 8.15 14.43
N ARG A 274 -9.76 9.24 15.15
CA ARG A 274 -8.77 10.20 15.65
C ARG A 274 -7.77 9.58 16.63
N ASN A 275 -8.24 8.68 17.49
CA ASN A 275 -7.35 7.97 18.42
C ASN A 275 -6.51 6.93 17.68
N GLY A 276 -7.08 6.28 16.66
CA GLY A 276 -6.36 5.37 15.76
C GLY A 276 -5.25 6.11 15.01
N LEU A 277 -5.57 7.26 14.43
CA LEU A 277 -4.62 8.13 13.71
C LEU A 277 -3.42 8.54 14.58
N ARG A 278 -3.66 8.92 15.84
CA ARG A 278 -2.59 9.25 16.79
C ARG A 278 -1.71 8.05 17.14
N GLN A 279 -2.31 6.88 17.34
CA GLN A 279 -1.56 5.65 17.57
C GLN A 279 -0.73 5.26 16.34
N ASP A 280 -1.28 5.42 15.14
CA ASP A 280 -0.59 5.16 13.89
C ASP A 280 0.58 6.13 13.67
N PHE A 281 0.46 7.38 14.10
CA PHE A 281 1.59 8.33 14.09
C PHE A 281 2.75 7.84 14.98
N ILE A 282 2.49 7.40 16.22
CA ILE A 282 3.51 6.85 17.13
C ILE A 282 4.18 5.62 16.49
N ASN A 283 3.37 4.66 16.02
CA ASN A 283 3.90 3.44 15.43
C ASN A 283 4.76 3.71 14.19
N ILE A 284 4.42 4.75 13.40
CA ILE A 284 5.19 5.13 12.21
C ILE A 284 6.49 5.82 12.57
N THR A 285 6.53 6.70 13.57
CA THR A 285 7.77 7.35 13.98
C THR A 285 8.76 6.34 14.55
N ASP A 286 8.30 5.35 15.33
CA ASP A 286 9.10 4.22 15.81
C ASP A 286 9.68 3.39 14.64
N LEU A 287 8.86 3.08 13.64
CA LEU A 287 9.32 2.30 12.47
C LEU A 287 10.27 3.11 11.57
N LEU A 288 10.06 4.42 11.43
CA LEU A 288 10.97 5.30 10.69
C LEU A 288 12.34 5.36 11.38
N GLU A 289 12.39 5.42 12.70
CA GLU A 289 13.63 5.35 13.47
C GLU A 289 14.37 4.04 13.23
N GLU A 290 13.68 2.90 13.35
CA GLU A 290 14.29 1.58 13.15
C GLU A 290 14.91 1.46 11.75
N ILE A 291 14.19 1.92 10.73
CA ILE A 291 14.64 1.87 9.34
C ILE A 291 15.81 2.84 9.11
N LEU A 292 15.77 4.07 9.64
CA LEU A 292 16.84 5.06 9.53
C LEU A 292 18.13 4.54 10.18
N THR A 293 18.03 4.05 11.41
CA THR A 293 19.17 3.53 12.19
C THR A 293 19.81 2.33 11.48
N THR A 294 19.00 1.37 11.03
CA THR A 294 19.49 0.17 10.35
C THR A 294 20.14 0.49 8.99
N THR A 295 19.54 1.40 8.22
CA THR A 295 20.07 1.81 6.91
C THR A 295 21.40 2.53 7.05
N THR A 296 21.49 3.50 7.99
CA THR A 296 22.72 4.24 8.25
C THR A 296 23.84 3.33 8.76
N ARG A 297 23.51 2.37 9.63
CA ARG A 297 24.47 1.38 10.10
C ARG A 297 24.97 0.48 8.98
N SER A 298 24.08 0.00 8.11
CA SER A 298 24.43 -0.90 7.00
C SER A 298 25.38 -0.19 6.02
N PHE A 299 25.10 1.08 5.70
CA PHE A 299 25.96 1.92 4.87
C PHE A 299 27.37 2.08 5.48
N LEU A 300 27.44 2.49 6.75
CA LEU A 300 28.71 2.70 7.46
C LEU A 300 29.53 1.41 7.64
N ALA A 301 28.86 0.26 7.76
CA ALA A 301 29.51 -1.05 7.88
C ALA A 301 29.93 -1.64 6.52
N GLY A 302 29.37 -1.14 5.42
CA GLY A 302 29.62 -1.67 4.07
C GLY A 302 29.10 -3.08 3.83
N SER A 303 28.13 -3.55 4.62
CA SER A 303 27.57 -4.90 4.48
C SER A 303 26.04 -4.91 4.34
N GLU A 304 25.55 -5.74 3.43
CA GLU A 304 24.11 -5.91 3.16
C GLU A 304 23.40 -6.77 4.22
N GLN A 305 24.16 -7.45 5.11
CA GLN A 305 23.61 -8.43 6.06
C GLN A 305 22.53 -7.84 6.97
N ASP A 306 22.73 -6.62 7.46
CA ASP A 306 21.79 -5.91 8.33
C ASP A 306 20.48 -5.54 7.58
N LEU A 307 20.50 -5.33 6.26
CA LEU A 307 19.30 -5.09 5.42
C LEU A 307 18.60 -6.38 4.98
N GLN A 308 19.32 -7.50 4.92
CA GLN A 308 18.74 -8.80 4.57
C GLN A 308 18.05 -9.50 5.76
N GLU A 309 18.30 -9.03 6.98
CA GLU A 309 17.73 -9.58 8.21
C GLU A 309 16.19 -9.59 8.16
N ALA A 310 15.59 -10.64 8.74
CA ALA A 310 14.14 -10.82 8.74
C ALA A 310 13.41 -9.69 9.51
N SER A 311 14.05 -9.14 10.54
CA SER A 311 13.58 -7.99 11.32
C SER A 311 13.34 -6.77 10.44
N PHE A 312 14.33 -6.35 9.65
CA PHE A 312 14.23 -5.20 8.76
C PHE A 312 13.16 -5.37 7.67
N LYS A 313 13.08 -6.57 7.05
CA LYS A 313 12.03 -6.88 6.07
C LYS A 313 10.64 -6.82 6.69
N GLN A 314 10.50 -7.28 7.93
CA GLN A 314 9.26 -7.20 8.70
C GLN A 314 8.92 -5.75 9.05
N ALA A 315 9.88 -4.95 9.51
CA ALA A 315 9.70 -3.53 9.82
C ALA A 315 9.24 -2.74 8.58
N SER A 316 9.90 -2.92 7.44
CA SER A 316 9.51 -2.27 6.17
C SER A 316 8.11 -2.69 5.68
N THR A 317 7.75 -3.97 5.86
CA THR A 317 6.41 -4.45 5.52
C THR A 317 5.35 -3.89 6.47
N THR A 318 5.67 -3.80 7.76
CA THR A 318 4.80 -3.26 8.80
C THR A 318 4.60 -1.75 8.59
N TYR A 319 5.66 -1.00 8.26
CA TYR A 319 5.59 0.41 7.89
C TYR A 319 4.59 0.64 6.75
N LYS A 320 4.68 -0.14 5.67
CA LYS A 320 3.71 -0.04 4.56
C LYS A 320 2.28 -0.35 5.01
N ALA A 321 2.11 -1.32 5.92
CA ALA A 321 0.79 -1.65 6.45
C ALA A 321 0.22 -0.52 7.32
N VAL A 322 1.01 0.03 8.26
CA VAL A 322 0.60 1.12 9.16
C VAL A 322 0.39 2.42 8.38
N PHE A 323 1.21 2.73 7.37
CA PHE A 323 0.98 3.90 6.52
C PHE A 323 -0.36 3.82 5.75
N ASN A 324 -0.74 2.61 5.31
CA ASN A 324 -2.06 2.41 4.71
C ASN A 324 -3.21 2.55 5.73
N THR A 325 -3.01 2.17 7.00
CA THR A 325 -4.01 2.41 8.06
C THR A 325 -4.08 3.88 8.44
N LEU A 326 -2.95 4.59 8.51
CA LEU A 326 -2.86 6.03 8.74
C LEU A 326 -3.69 6.82 7.72
N LEU A 327 -3.53 6.52 6.41
CA LEU A 327 -4.32 7.16 5.35
C LEU A 327 -5.82 6.86 5.46
N LYS A 328 -6.17 5.65 5.88
CA LYS A 328 -7.56 5.24 6.10
C LYS A 328 -8.15 5.98 7.30
N ASP A 329 -7.46 6.00 8.42
CA ASP A 329 -7.89 6.63 9.66
C ASP A 329 -7.96 8.16 9.49
N LEU A 330 -7.07 8.78 8.71
CA LEU A 330 -7.17 10.20 8.32
C LEU A 330 -8.50 10.48 7.58
N GLY A 331 -8.89 9.60 6.66
CA GLY A 331 -10.12 9.74 5.91
C GLY A 331 -11.38 9.55 6.75
N GLU A 332 -11.35 8.61 7.69
CA GLU A 332 -12.45 8.40 8.63
C GLU A 332 -12.51 9.53 9.68
N ALA A 333 -11.36 10.00 10.18
CA ALA A 333 -11.25 11.10 11.14
C ALA A 333 -11.83 12.41 10.60
N ARG A 334 -11.72 12.68 9.29
CA ARG A 334 -12.35 13.83 8.64
C ARG A 334 -13.82 14.01 9.04
N TYR A 335 -14.60 12.94 9.00
CA TYR A 335 -16.03 12.98 9.34
C TYR A 335 -16.26 13.24 10.83
N GLU A 336 -15.35 12.76 11.71
CA GLU A 336 -15.40 13.04 13.14
C GLU A 336 -15.08 14.52 13.44
N HIS A 337 -14.02 15.06 12.83
CA HIS A 337 -13.62 16.47 12.96
C HIS A 337 -14.71 17.41 12.44
N TYR A 338 -15.33 17.09 11.31
CA TYR A 338 -16.42 17.89 10.76
C TYR A 338 -17.64 17.91 11.68
N LEU A 339 -18.01 16.78 12.29
CA LEU A 339 -19.12 16.73 13.25
C LEU A 339 -18.80 17.55 14.52
N LEU A 340 -17.59 17.40 15.06
CA LEU A 340 -17.15 18.09 16.28
C LEU A 340 -16.84 19.58 16.09
N GLY A 341 -16.68 20.03 14.84
CA GLY A 341 -16.31 21.39 14.50
C GLY A 341 -14.81 21.68 14.63
N THR A 342 -13.95 20.66 14.64
CA THR A 342 -12.48 20.84 14.68
C THR A 342 -11.83 20.66 13.32
N GLU A 343 -12.38 21.34 12.30
CA GLU A 343 -11.92 21.28 10.91
C GLU A 343 -10.45 21.69 10.73
N LYS A 344 -9.97 22.66 11.53
CA LYS A 344 -8.57 23.10 11.49
C LYS A 344 -7.58 22.02 11.92
N GLU A 345 -7.92 21.21 12.93
CA GLU A 345 -7.07 20.09 13.39
C GLU A 345 -6.85 19.10 12.24
N PHE A 346 -7.91 18.75 11.51
CA PHE A 346 -7.82 17.86 10.36
C PHE A 346 -6.87 18.38 9.27
N HIS A 347 -6.90 19.68 8.97
CA HIS A 347 -5.99 20.26 7.97
C HIS A 347 -4.52 20.15 8.37
N VAL A 348 -4.21 20.35 9.66
CA VAL A 348 -2.83 20.23 10.15
C VAL A 348 -2.40 18.76 10.22
N GLU A 349 -3.27 17.85 10.67
CA GLU A 349 -3.01 16.40 10.66
C GLU A 349 -2.77 15.88 9.22
N ALA A 350 -3.49 16.39 8.22
CA ALA A 350 -3.26 16.04 6.82
C ALA A 350 -1.90 16.53 6.31
N LYS A 351 -1.44 17.73 6.72
CA LYS A 351 -0.07 18.19 6.44
C LYS A 351 0.95 17.27 7.10
N LEU A 352 0.71 16.83 8.34
CA LEU A 352 1.61 15.94 9.08
C LEU A 352 1.80 14.59 8.37
N VAL A 353 0.71 13.99 7.87
CA VAL A 353 0.77 12.76 7.05
C VAL A 353 1.63 12.96 5.80
N LYS A 354 1.50 14.12 5.13
CA LYS A 354 2.30 14.45 3.95
C LYS A 354 3.80 14.57 4.29
N THR A 355 4.14 15.13 5.44
CA THR A 355 5.54 15.20 5.88
C THR A 355 6.11 13.83 6.20
N ILE A 356 5.32 12.94 6.80
CA ILE A 356 5.71 11.53 7.00
C ILE A 356 5.94 10.81 5.65
N GLU A 357 5.11 11.09 4.65
CA GLU A 357 5.32 10.56 3.30
C GLU A 357 6.66 11.03 2.72
N ARG A 358 7.02 12.32 2.90
CA ARG A 358 8.33 12.86 2.50
C ARG A 358 9.49 12.18 3.25
N LEU A 359 9.40 12.04 4.58
CA LEU A 359 10.39 11.34 5.39
C LEU A 359 10.63 9.91 4.89
N SER A 360 9.57 9.19 4.51
CA SER A 360 9.65 7.87 3.89
C SER A 360 10.44 7.84 2.58
N GLN A 361 10.25 8.89 1.76
CA GLN A 361 10.93 9.03 0.48
C GLN A 361 12.42 9.28 0.69
N SER A 362 12.79 10.14 1.63
CA SER A 362 14.19 10.42 1.99
C SER A 362 14.91 9.17 2.53
N ILE A 363 14.24 8.34 3.34
CA ILE A 363 14.75 7.01 3.75
C ILE A 363 14.92 6.06 2.56
N THR A 364 14.01 6.11 1.58
CA THR A 364 14.14 5.28 0.38
C THR A 364 15.35 5.69 -0.46
N GLY A 365 15.67 7.00 -0.52
CA GLY A 365 16.91 7.51 -1.11
C GLY A 365 18.16 6.98 -0.41
N LEU A 366 18.19 7.06 0.93
CA LEU A 366 19.27 6.50 1.76
C LEU A 366 19.51 5.01 1.50
N ARG A 367 18.42 4.24 1.44
CA ARG A 367 18.47 2.81 1.14
C ARG A 367 19.02 2.53 -0.25
N SER A 368 18.58 3.29 -1.26
CA SER A 368 19.05 3.15 -2.63
C SER A 368 20.55 3.37 -2.72
N ALA A 369 21.06 4.43 -2.07
CA ALA A 369 22.49 4.72 -2.02
C ALA A 369 23.30 3.63 -1.29
N ALA A 370 22.74 2.98 -0.28
CA ALA A 370 23.37 1.84 0.38
C ALA A 370 23.38 0.59 -0.52
N GLU A 371 22.29 0.29 -1.22
CA GLU A 371 22.21 -0.84 -2.16
C GLU A 371 23.20 -0.69 -3.33
N THR A 372 23.37 0.52 -3.88
CA THR A 372 24.36 0.78 -4.94
C THR A 372 25.78 0.55 -4.42
N GLN A 373 26.09 1.03 -3.22
CA GLN A 373 27.37 0.77 -2.58
C GLN A 373 27.66 -0.73 -2.43
N PHE A 374 26.70 -1.54 -1.98
CA PHE A 374 26.88 -2.99 -1.85
C PHE A 374 27.10 -3.66 -3.21
N SER A 375 26.36 -3.25 -4.24
CA SER A 375 26.53 -3.80 -5.59
C SER A 375 27.92 -3.51 -6.16
N LEU A 376 28.45 -2.30 -5.93
CA LEU A 376 29.80 -1.91 -6.35
C LEU A 376 30.86 -2.72 -5.61
N LEU A 377 30.73 -2.84 -4.28
CA LEU A 377 31.64 -3.67 -3.47
C LEU A 377 31.61 -5.15 -3.88
N ALA A 378 30.43 -5.68 -4.23
CA ALA A 378 30.27 -7.06 -4.70
C ALA A 378 30.86 -7.28 -6.10
N SER A 379 30.70 -6.33 -7.03
CA SER A 379 31.25 -6.41 -8.39
C SER A 379 32.79 -6.49 -8.40
N ILE A 380 33.44 -5.80 -7.46
CA ILE A 380 34.90 -5.81 -7.28
C ILE A 380 35.37 -7.17 -6.75
N SER A 381 34.58 -7.82 -5.90
CA SER A 381 34.88 -9.17 -5.38
C SER A 381 34.83 -10.25 -6.48
N HIS A 382 33.92 -10.12 -7.44
CA HIS A 382 33.75 -11.10 -8.53
C HIS A 382 34.65 -10.85 -9.76
N GLY A 383 35.15 -9.63 -9.97
CA GLY A 383 36.02 -9.27 -11.10
C GLY A 383 37.41 -9.93 -11.13
N ALA A 384 37.86 -10.54 -10.03
CA ALA A 384 39.16 -11.24 -9.96
C ALA A 384 39.11 -12.71 -10.45
N ALA A 385 37.93 -13.22 -10.83
CA ALA A 385 37.73 -14.62 -11.21
C ALA A 385 37.27 -14.77 -12.67
N THR A 386 38.12 -14.42 -13.63
CA THR A 386 37.99 -14.92 -15.02
C THR A 386 39.27 -15.66 -15.44
N PRO A 387 39.17 -16.91 -15.95
CA PRO A 387 40.33 -17.69 -16.36
C PRO A 387 40.75 -17.28 -17.77
N VAL A 388 41.80 -16.49 -17.90
CA VAL A 388 42.41 -16.23 -19.20
C VAL A 388 43.24 -17.44 -19.62
N GLY A 389 42.95 -17.93 -20.83
CA GLY A 389 43.52 -19.13 -21.43
C GLY A 389 45.04 -19.09 -21.59
N ILE A 390 45.59 -20.29 -21.52
CA ILE A 390 46.98 -20.71 -21.61
C ILE A 390 47.66 -20.20 -22.91
N LEU A 391 48.78 -19.49 -22.76
CA LEU A 391 49.93 -19.60 -23.65
C LEU A 391 51.23 -19.49 -22.82
N ARG A 392 51.95 -20.61 -22.73
CA ARG A 392 53.30 -20.74 -22.16
C ARG A 392 54.35 -20.23 -23.15
N MET A 393 55.33 -19.46 -22.68
CA MET A 393 56.72 -19.55 -23.16
C MET A 393 57.66 -19.00 -22.07
N ASP A 394 58.76 -19.71 -21.84
CA ASP A 394 59.73 -19.59 -20.74
C ASP A 394 60.62 -18.33 -20.76
N SER A 395 61.03 -17.82 -19.58
CA SER A 395 62.43 -17.78 -19.10
C SER A 395 62.80 -16.60 -18.16
N ILE A 396 63.40 -16.99 -17.00
CA ILE A 396 64.46 -16.33 -16.18
C ILE A 396 64.12 -15.15 -15.22
N SER A 397 64.07 -15.51 -13.92
CA SER A 397 64.64 -14.87 -12.71
C SER A 397 64.36 -13.40 -12.35
N SER A 398 63.58 -13.15 -11.29
CA SER A 398 64.07 -12.69 -9.95
C SER A 398 62.96 -12.14 -9.02
N SER A 399 63.02 -12.58 -7.74
CA SER A 399 62.41 -12.03 -6.51
C SER A 399 60.90 -12.23 -6.22
N PRO A 400 60.52 -12.64 -4.98
CA PRO A 400 59.13 -12.88 -4.61
C PRO A 400 58.42 -11.58 -4.20
N LEU A 401 57.53 -11.07 -5.05
CA LEU A 401 56.48 -10.15 -4.61
C LEU A 401 55.34 -10.97 -3.99
N GLN A 402 55.10 -10.76 -2.70
CA GLN A 402 53.91 -11.24 -2.00
C GLN A 402 52.66 -10.72 -2.72
N SER A 403 51.80 -11.64 -3.16
CA SER A 403 50.42 -11.35 -3.52
C SER A 403 49.68 -10.75 -2.33
N PRO A 404 48.87 -9.69 -2.49
CA PRO A 404 48.03 -9.20 -1.40
C PRO A 404 46.98 -10.27 -1.07
N ASP A 405 46.94 -10.65 0.20
CA ASP A 405 46.07 -11.68 0.75
C ASP A 405 44.65 -11.10 0.97
N PHE A 406 43.69 -11.47 0.12
CA PHE A 406 42.35 -10.86 0.01
C PHE A 406 41.38 -11.26 1.14
N SER A 407 41.73 -12.19 2.02
CA SER A 407 40.91 -12.58 3.19
C SER A 407 40.86 -11.54 4.31
N ASN A 408 41.76 -10.55 4.30
CA ASN A 408 41.85 -9.51 5.33
C ASN A 408 40.93 -8.29 5.09
N ILE A 409 40.25 -8.21 3.94
CA ILE A 409 39.37 -7.08 3.60
C ILE A 409 38.10 -7.08 4.47
N ASP A 410 37.53 -8.27 4.70
CA ASP A 410 36.31 -8.44 5.50
C ASP A 410 36.59 -8.19 7.00
N GLU A 411 37.82 -8.46 7.48
CA GLU A 411 38.29 -8.10 8.82
C GLU A 411 38.59 -6.59 8.96
N ARG A 412 39.18 -5.95 7.92
CA ARG A 412 39.45 -4.51 7.88
C ARG A 412 38.19 -3.66 7.84
N MET A 413 37.17 -4.05 7.07
CA MET A 413 35.87 -3.36 7.06
C MET A 413 35.09 -3.55 8.37
N LYS A 414 35.18 -4.72 9.01
CA LYS A 414 34.66 -4.94 10.38
C LYS A 414 35.40 -4.10 11.43
N GLN A 415 36.72 -3.86 11.26
CA GLN A 415 37.50 -2.94 12.10
C GLN A 415 37.13 -1.47 11.86
N LEU A 416 36.78 -1.06 10.63
CA LEU A 416 36.31 0.30 10.31
C LEU A 416 34.93 0.63 10.91
N GLY A 417 34.09 -0.39 11.18
CA GLY A 417 32.88 -0.21 12.00
C GLY A 417 33.17 0.28 13.43
N ALA A 418 34.36 -0.05 13.96
CA ALA A 418 34.92 0.41 15.24
C ALA A 418 35.99 1.49 14.99
N ILE A 419 35.55 2.67 14.56
CA ILE A 419 36.43 3.81 14.22
C ILE A 419 37.37 4.15 15.39
N THR A 420 38.68 4.05 15.14
CA THR A 420 39.76 4.57 16.00
C THR A 420 40.34 5.80 15.31
N GLU A 421 40.40 6.91 16.02
CA GLU A 421 40.79 8.23 15.52
C GLU A 421 41.95 8.70 16.43
N GLU A 422 43.11 9.10 15.86
CA GLU A 422 44.30 9.54 16.62
C GLU A 422 44.15 10.99 17.14
N PRO A 423 44.60 11.30 18.38
CA PRO A 423 44.48 12.62 19.04
C PRO A 423 44.87 13.79 18.14
N GLU A 424 44.01 14.81 18.03
CA GLU A 424 44.49 16.16 17.76
C GLU A 424 44.98 16.71 19.11
N GLU A 425 46.27 17.02 19.20
CA GLU A 425 46.84 17.63 20.39
C GLU A 425 46.31 19.06 20.55
N ASP A 426 45.89 19.39 21.77
CA ASP A 426 45.39 20.70 22.15
C ASP A 426 46.40 21.80 21.78
N ALA A 427 45.94 22.80 21.04
CA ALA A 427 46.67 24.01 20.75
C ALA A 427 46.86 24.83 22.03
N ASP A 428 47.92 24.55 22.79
CA ASP A 428 48.60 25.51 23.67
C ASP A 428 49.85 24.87 24.30
N THR A 429 51.01 25.01 23.66
CA THR A 429 52.31 25.48 24.23
C THR A 429 53.54 25.07 23.40
N THR A 430 54.31 26.08 22.97
CA THR A 430 55.71 26.10 22.49
C THR A 430 56.12 25.37 21.19
N PRO A 431 56.88 26.03 20.29
CA PRO A 431 57.28 25.45 18.99
C PRO A 431 58.64 24.74 19.08
N SER A 432 58.72 23.43 18.80
CA SER A 432 59.86 22.77 18.13
C SER A 432 59.78 21.23 18.15
N SER A 433 59.27 20.63 17.08
CA SER A 433 59.71 19.30 16.63
C SER A 433 59.35 19.07 15.15
N PRO A 434 60.17 18.32 14.38
CA PRO A 434 59.97 18.11 12.93
C PRO A 434 59.00 16.94 12.65
N GLU A 435 57.81 16.94 13.24
CA GLU A 435 56.84 15.83 13.09
C GLU A 435 55.69 16.14 12.11
N GLU A 436 55.41 17.40 11.79
CA GLU A 436 54.34 17.80 10.84
C GLU A 436 54.64 17.42 9.37
N GLN A 437 55.91 17.25 8.99
CA GLN A 437 56.25 16.75 7.64
C GLN A 437 56.02 15.23 7.48
N PHE A 438 55.91 14.49 8.60
CA PHE A 438 55.83 13.03 8.57
C PHE A 438 54.38 12.51 8.37
N THR A 439 53.37 13.25 8.85
CA THR A 439 51.94 12.94 8.66
C THR A 439 51.45 13.25 7.24
N MET A 440 51.89 14.37 6.66
CA MET A 440 51.60 14.72 5.26
C MET A 440 52.26 13.75 4.27
N SER A 441 53.47 13.28 4.59
CA SER A 441 54.18 12.25 3.81
C SER A 441 53.50 10.88 3.88
N ARG A 442 52.99 10.45 5.04
CA ARG A 442 52.26 9.18 5.17
C ARG A 442 50.91 9.19 4.46
N LEU A 443 50.11 10.26 4.58
CA LEU A 443 48.86 10.42 3.81
C LEU A 443 49.12 10.51 2.30
N SER A 444 50.16 11.24 1.87
CA SER A 444 50.60 11.28 0.47
C SER A 444 51.03 9.90 -0.05
N SER A 445 51.75 9.11 0.77
CA SER A 445 52.16 7.74 0.42
C SER A 445 51.01 6.73 0.39
N PHE A 446 49.98 6.92 1.23
CA PHE A 446 48.76 6.10 1.26
C PHE A 446 47.82 6.44 0.08
N VAL A 447 47.77 7.71 -0.30
CA VAL A 447 47.02 8.21 -1.48
C VAL A 447 47.70 7.79 -2.78
N ALA A 448 49.04 7.72 -2.82
CA ALA A 448 49.79 7.20 -3.97
C ALA A 448 49.61 5.69 -4.19
N THR A 449 49.17 4.95 -3.17
CA THR A 449 49.00 3.49 -3.20
C THR A 449 47.54 3.01 -3.26
N ALA A 450 46.56 3.92 -3.22
CA ALA A 450 45.14 3.56 -3.27
C ALA A 450 44.75 2.96 -4.64
N ALA A 451 44.63 1.64 -4.73
CA ALA A 451 44.53 0.88 -5.97
C ALA A 451 43.07 0.54 -6.37
N GLY A 452 42.07 0.68 -5.48
CA GLY A 452 40.69 0.24 -5.79
C GLY A 452 39.53 1.10 -5.23
N PRO A 453 38.28 0.96 -5.76
CA PRO A 453 37.12 1.74 -5.33
C PRO A 453 36.73 1.57 -3.85
N SER A 454 37.06 0.43 -3.24
CA SER A 454 36.86 0.14 -1.81
C SER A 454 37.68 1.03 -0.88
N GLU A 455 38.86 1.50 -1.32
CA GLU A 455 39.74 2.35 -0.51
C GLU A 455 39.25 3.80 -0.48
N ILE A 456 38.65 4.31 -1.56
CA ILE A 456 37.97 5.62 -1.58
C ILE A 456 36.76 5.61 -0.65
N PHE A 457 35.99 4.53 -0.67
CA PHE A 457 34.90 4.35 0.28
C PHE A 457 35.41 4.39 1.72
N SER A 458 36.52 3.69 2.02
CA SER A 458 37.11 3.73 3.36
C SER A 458 37.60 5.12 3.78
N LEU A 459 38.13 5.91 2.82
CA LEU A 459 38.54 7.29 3.05
C LEU A 459 37.32 8.19 3.34
N PHE A 460 36.24 8.04 2.59
CA PHE A 460 34.99 8.77 2.83
C PHE A 460 34.38 8.45 4.20
N ILE A 461 34.30 7.17 4.57
CA ILE A 461 33.78 6.75 5.88
C ILE A 461 34.66 7.23 7.03
N LYS A 462 35.98 7.29 6.82
CA LYS A 462 36.91 7.81 7.83
C LYS A 462 36.67 9.29 8.11
N GLU A 463 36.43 10.10 7.07
CA GLU A 463 36.23 11.55 7.21
C GLU A 463 34.79 11.91 7.66
N LEU A 464 33.76 11.34 7.03
CA LEU A 464 32.36 11.76 7.25
C LEU A 464 31.57 10.84 8.19
N GLY A 465 32.04 9.62 8.42
CA GLY A 465 31.34 8.62 9.24
C GLY A 465 30.99 9.08 10.67
N PRO A 466 31.87 9.77 11.42
CA PRO A 466 31.56 10.29 12.75
C PRO A 466 30.40 11.31 12.73
N SER A 467 30.44 12.27 11.81
CA SER A 467 29.40 13.31 11.67
C SER A 467 28.06 12.72 11.23
N MET A 468 28.07 11.70 10.35
CA MET A 468 26.87 10.94 9.96
C MET A 468 26.25 10.20 11.16
N LYS A 469 27.09 9.57 12.01
CA LYS A 469 26.63 8.90 13.23
C LYS A 469 26.02 9.90 14.23
N SER A 470 26.61 11.08 14.37
CA SER A 470 26.13 12.15 15.24
C SER A 470 24.74 12.63 14.82
N LEU A 471 24.58 13.01 13.55
CA LEU A 471 23.29 13.47 13.01
C LEU A 471 22.21 12.36 13.10
N ALA A 472 22.53 11.13 12.71
CA ALA A 472 21.61 10.01 12.78
C ALA A 472 21.17 9.69 14.22
N TRP A 473 22.06 9.89 15.20
CA TRP A 473 21.72 9.71 16.62
C TRP A 473 20.76 10.79 17.13
N THR A 474 20.97 12.06 16.75
CA THR A 474 20.05 13.15 17.12
C THR A 474 18.68 12.92 16.48
N LEU A 475 18.63 12.56 15.19
CA LEU A 475 17.39 12.22 14.49
C LEU A 475 16.65 11.05 15.13
N LYS A 476 17.38 9.98 15.50
CA LYS A 476 16.83 8.81 16.19
C LYS A 476 16.11 9.20 17.48
N HIS A 477 16.73 10.01 18.34
CA HIS A 477 16.11 10.42 19.60
C HIS A 477 14.88 11.30 19.40
N ILE A 478 14.95 12.23 18.44
CA ILE A 478 13.80 13.07 18.09
C ILE A 478 12.61 12.20 17.63
N LEU A 479 12.85 11.18 16.81
CA LEU A 479 11.78 10.28 16.35
C LEU A 479 11.18 9.39 17.46
N LEU A 480 11.98 8.99 18.45
CA LEU A 480 11.52 8.16 19.59
C LEU A 480 10.68 8.96 20.61
N GLU A 481 10.96 10.24 20.76
CA GLU A 481 10.25 11.09 21.75
C GLU A 481 8.98 11.75 21.17
N LEU A 482 8.81 11.76 19.85
CA LEU A 482 7.63 12.28 19.17
C LEU A 482 6.63 11.15 18.82
N PRO A 483 5.30 11.42 18.68
CA PRO A 483 4.62 12.73 18.73
C PRO A 483 3.55 12.86 19.86
N PHE A 484 3.23 11.80 20.58
CA PHE A 484 2.14 11.79 21.57
C PHE A 484 2.52 10.92 22.77
N GLU A 485 2.30 11.41 23.99
CA GLU A 485 2.50 10.60 25.19
C GLU A 485 1.56 9.37 25.19
N SER A 486 2.07 8.25 25.70
CA SER A 486 1.33 6.99 25.89
C SER A 486 0.24 7.12 26.96
N GLY A 487 -0.83 7.85 26.66
CA GLY A 487 -1.95 8.13 27.56
C GLY A 487 -3.27 8.37 26.82
N PRO A 488 -4.43 8.23 27.48
CA PRO A 488 -5.75 8.30 26.83
C PRO A 488 -6.07 9.67 26.18
N GLN A 489 -5.36 10.73 26.58
CA GLN A 489 -5.55 12.08 26.04
C GLN A 489 -4.58 12.44 24.90
N HIS A 490 -3.51 11.65 24.68
CA HIS A 490 -2.46 11.90 23.68
C HIS A 490 -2.05 13.39 23.65
N GLN A 491 -1.54 13.90 24.77
CA GLN A 491 -1.07 15.29 24.83
C GLN A 491 0.24 15.41 24.05
N ILE A 492 0.38 16.48 23.27
CA ILE A 492 1.59 16.81 22.53
C ILE A 492 2.49 17.61 23.47
N THR A 493 3.60 17.01 23.90
CA THR A 493 4.65 17.64 24.71
C THR A 493 5.95 17.66 23.92
N ILE A 494 6.08 18.63 23.00
CA ILE A 494 7.33 18.81 22.25
C ILE A 494 8.31 19.55 23.16
N ASN A 495 9.52 19.00 23.29
CA ASN A 495 10.61 19.73 23.92
C ASN A 495 11.04 20.88 23.01
N SER A 496 10.99 22.12 23.51
CA SER A 496 11.38 23.33 22.77
C SER A 496 12.83 23.28 22.25
N ASN A 497 13.66 22.42 22.82
CA ASN A 497 15.06 22.28 22.47
C ASN A 497 15.29 21.41 21.23
N PHE A 498 14.34 20.56 20.81
CA PHE A 498 14.56 19.65 19.68
C PHE A 498 14.84 20.39 18.37
N ARG A 499 14.06 21.44 18.10
CA ARG A 499 14.21 22.26 16.89
C ARG A 499 15.59 22.90 16.83
N ARG A 500 16.03 23.52 17.93
CA ARG A 500 17.35 24.16 18.01
C ARG A 500 18.48 23.14 17.89
N SER A 501 18.36 22.04 18.62
CA SER A 501 19.38 20.98 18.65
C SER A 501 19.58 20.32 17.29
N LEU A 502 18.49 20.13 16.53
CA LEU A 502 18.56 19.57 15.19
C LEU A 502 19.22 20.54 14.20
N LEU A 503 18.91 21.84 14.26
CA LEU A 503 19.57 22.86 13.44
C LEU A 503 21.07 22.94 13.74
N ASP A 504 21.45 22.96 15.03
CA ASP A 504 22.86 22.93 15.45
C ASP A 504 23.59 21.68 14.94
N ALA A 505 22.94 20.51 14.95
CA ALA A 505 23.51 19.26 14.42
C ALA A 505 23.63 19.27 12.88
N MET A 506 22.67 19.90 12.19
CA MET A 506 22.70 20.06 10.73
C MET A 506 23.83 20.98 10.28
N ASP A 507 24.06 22.09 10.98
CA ASP A 507 25.16 23.02 10.68
C ASP A 507 26.52 22.32 10.84
N LEU A 508 26.72 21.60 11.95
CA LEU A 508 27.93 20.80 12.19
C LEU A 508 28.14 19.73 11.11
N TYR A 509 27.07 19.10 10.65
CA TYR A 509 27.14 18.10 9.57
C TYR A 509 27.49 18.74 8.22
N SER A 510 26.90 19.89 7.91
CA SER A 510 27.14 20.64 6.66
C SER A 510 28.61 21.08 6.56
N ASP A 511 29.17 21.60 7.64
CA ASP A 511 30.57 22.01 7.69
C ASP A 511 31.52 20.82 7.51
N ALA A 512 31.28 19.72 8.22
CA ALA A 512 32.07 18.49 8.08
C ALA A 512 31.97 17.89 6.67
N ARG A 513 30.79 17.96 6.03
CA ARG A 513 30.56 17.49 4.66
C ARG A 513 31.39 18.29 3.66
N LYS A 514 31.41 19.62 3.76
CA LYS A 514 32.18 20.50 2.86
C LYS A 514 33.68 20.22 2.97
N GLU A 515 34.19 20.04 4.19
CA GLU A 515 35.59 19.74 4.43
C GLU A 515 36.00 18.35 3.90
N ALA A 516 35.19 17.32 4.19
CA ALA A 516 35.46 15.95 3.77
C ALA A 516 35.45 15.79 2.24
N LEU A 517 34.47 16.40 1.56
CA LEU A 517 34.39 16.38 0.10
C LEU A 517 35.58 17.13 -0.52
N GLY A 518 35.93 18.30 0.00
CA GLY A 518 37.09 19.06 -0.46
C GLY A 518 38.41 18.27 -0.36
N LYS A 519 38.63 17.56 0.75
CA LYS A 519 39.82 16.70 0.93
C LYS A 519 39.83 15.48 0.00
N LEU A 520 38.67 14.83 -0.19
CA LEU A 520 38.52 13.67 -1.07
C LEU A 520 38.90 14.03 -2.52
N TYR A 521 38.41 15.16 -3.03
CA TYR A 521 38.67 15.59 -4.41
C TYR A 521 40.08 16.14 -4.62
N ASN A 522 40.65 16.85 -3.64
CA ASN A 522 42.03 17.34 -3.71
C ASN A 522 43.05 16.19 -3.78
N SER A 523 42.84 15.11 -3.04
CA SER A 523 43.68 13.91 -3.06
C SER A 523 43.68 13.17 -4.42
N ARG A 524 42.62 13.34 -5.22
CA ARG A 524 42.40 12.67 -6.51
C ARG A 524 43.20 13.29 -7.67
N SER A 525 43.61 14.54 -7.55
CA SER A 525 44.44 15.23 -8.55
C SER A 525 45.81 14.57 -8.80
N LEU A 526 46.26 13.71 -7.88
CA LEU A 526 47.47 12.89 -8.00
C LEU A 526 47.29 11.59 -8.80
N ALA A 527 46.07 11.07 -8.99
CA ALA A 527 45.80 9.77 -9.63
C ALA A 527 45.68 9.87 -11.17
N LYS A 528 46.67 10.51 -11.81
CA LYS A 528 46.65 10.98 -13.21
C LYS A 528 46.61 9.90 -14.32
N THR A 529 46.70 8.60 -14.02
CA THR A 529 47.08 7.58 -15.03
C THR A 529 46.18 6.32 -15.02
N ARG A 530 44.87 6.43 -15.26
CA ARG A 530 43.95 5.27 -15.26
C ARG A 530 43.00 5.22 -16.48
N THR A 531 42.55 4.01 -16.83
CA THR A 531 41.64 3.69 -17.94
C THR A 531 40.24 4.28 -17.74
N SER A 532 39.50 4.45 -18.84
CA SER A 532 38.16 5.09 -18.85
C SER A 532 37.12 4.35 -18.00
N GLU A 533 37.17 3.01 -17.94
CA GLU A 533 36.22 2.18 -17.18
C GLU A 533 36.43 2.32 -15.67
N VAL A 534 37.67 2.16 -15.22
CA VAL A 534 38.06 2.33 -13.80
C VAL A 534 37.77 3.75 -13.31
N SER A 535 37.88 4.76 -14.19
CA SER A 535 37.51 6.13 -13.86
C SER A 535 36.00 6.33 -13.66
N ALA A 536 35.16 5.55 -14.35
CA ALA A 536 33.70 5.58 -14.17
C ALA A 536 33.30 4.93 -12.84
N ASP A 537 33.92 3.80 -12.48
CA ASP A 537 33.67 3.13 -11.19
C ASP A 537 34.01 4.03 -9.99
N PHE A 538 35.11 4.79 -10.08
CA PHE A 538 35.47 5.77 -9.06
C PHE A 538 34.46 6.90 -8.93
N GLU A 539 33.90 7.35 -10.06
CA GLU A 539 32.87 8.36 -10.08
C GLU A 539 31.56 7.84 -9.49
N GLU A 540 31.23 6.58 -9.77
CA GLU A 540 30.02 5.91 -9.28
C GLU A 540 30.06 5.73 -7.75
N VAL A 541 31.22 5.39 -7.17
CA VAL A 541 31.39 5.32 -5.71
C VAL A 541 31.25 6.70 -5.07
N ALA A 542 31.90 7.74 -5.60
CA ALA A 542 31.78 9.10 -5.05
C ALA A 542 30.33 9.63 -5.15
N ALA A 543 29.66 9.36 -6.27
CA ALA A 543 28.25 9.63 -6.49
C ALA A 543 27.36 8.97 -5.42
N SER A 544 27.59 7.68 -5.12
CA SER A 544 26.80 6.95 -4.11
C SER A 544 26.96 7.54 -2.70
N CYS A 545 28.20 7.89 -2.31
CA CYS A 545 28.51 8.49 -1.02
C CYS A 545 27.93 9.91 -0.86
N GLY A 546 28.04 10.74 -1.90
CA GLY A 546 27.44 12.08 -1.94
C GLY A 546 25.91 12.01 -1.87
N HIS A 547 25.30 11.10 -2.63
CA HIS A 547 23.84 10.93 -2.61
C HIS A 547 23.32 10.45 -1.25
N PHE A 548 24.03 9.54 -0.57
CA PHE A 548 23.67 9.12 0.79
C PHE A 548 23.76 10.30 1.77
N SER A 549 24.85 11.08 1.72
CA SER A 549 25.05 12.24 2.59
C SER A 549 23.97 13.30 2.40
N SER A 550 23.65 13.65 1.15
CA SER A 550 22.57 14.57 0.81
C SER A 550 21.21 14.03 1.28
N SER A 551 20.89 12.76 1.04
CA SER A 551 19.63 12.15 1.49
C SER A 551 19.46 12.13 3.01
N LEU A 552 20.57 12.05 3.77
CA LEU A 552 20.55 12.11 5.23
C LEU A 552 20.26 13.53 5.72
N PHE A 553 20.86 14.53 5.07
CA PHE A 553 20.60 15.94 5.33
C PHE A 553 19.14 16.31 5.00
N ASP A 554 18.65 15.81 3.87
CA ASP A 554 17.27 15.97 3.43
C ASP A 554 16.27 15.41 4.44
N PHE A 555 16.57 14.24 4.99
CA PHE A 555 15.77 13.65 6.05
C PHE A 555 15.75 14.53 7.32
N ALA A 556 16.86 15.20 7.63
CA ALA A 556 16.93 16.14 8.74
C ALA A 556 16.08 17.40 8.49
N GLU A 557 16.14 17.99 7.28
CA GLU A 557 15.25 19.10 6.89
C GLU A 557 13.77 18.72 6.97
N ASP A 558 13.40 17.56 6.45
CA ASP A 558 12.01 17.06 6.52
C ASP A 558 11.58 16.84 7.99
N THR A 559 12.51 16.48 8.88
CA THR A 559 12.27 16.33 10.33
C THR A 559 12.07 17.69 11.00
N VAL A 560 12.78 18.74 10.58
CA VAL A 560 12.51 20.12 11.04
C VAL A 560 11.10 20.55 10.61
N ALA A 561 10.73 20.33 9.34
CA ALA A 561 9.40 20.65 8.86
C ALA A 561 8.30 19.85 9.61
N TYR A 562 8.60 18.62 10.01
CA TYR A 562 7.71 17.80 10.84
C TYR A 562 7.51 18.42 12.22
N LEU A 563 8.56 18.90 12.87
CA LEU A 563 8.50 19.61 14.15
C LEU A 563 7.68 20.91 14.05
N ASP A 564 7.90 21.73 13.02
CA ASP A 564 7.16 23.00 12.82
C ASP A 564 5.64 22.74 12.67
N ILE A 565 5.23 21.67 11.99
CA ILE A 565 3.81 21.29 11.83
C ILE A 565 3.23 20.74 13.14
N LEU A 566 4.03 20.02 13.95
CA LEU A 566 3.60 19.56 15.26
C LEU A 566 3.39 20.72 16.24
N GLU A 567 4.22 21.76 16.19
CA GLU A 567 4.01 23.01 16.94
C GLU A 567 2.71 23.72 16.48
N GLU A 568 2.45 23.81 15.17
CA GLU A 568 1.16 24.31 14.62
C GLU A 568 -0.02 23.50 15.16
N LEU A 569 0.11 22.17 15.23
CA LEU A 569 -0.94 21.28 15.75
C LEU A 569 -1.19 21.52 17.24
N GLN A 570 -0.13 21.69 18.04
CA GLN A 570 -0.22 21.99 19.46
C GLN A 570 -0.93 23.33 19.71
N GLU A 571 -0.61 24.36 18.91
CA GLU A 571 -1.28 25.67 18.99
C GLU A 571 -2.78 25.56 18.65
N VAL A 572 -3.12 24.82 17.58
CA VAL A 572 -4.52 24.64 17.16
C VAL A 572 -5.33 23.91 18.24
N ILE A 573 -4.78 22.83 18.82
CA ILE A 573 -5.41 22.09 19.93
C ILE A 573 -5.56 22.98 21.17
N GLY A 574 -4.53 23.77 21.50
CA GLY A 574 -4.54 24.72 22.61
C GLY A 574 -5.59 25.82 22.46
N SER A 575 -5.85 26.28 21.23
CA SER A 575 -6.79 27.37 20.95
C SER A 575 -8.27 27.01 21.18
N ARG A 576 -8.63 25.71 21.21
CA ARG A 576 -10.00 25.16 21.42
C ARG A 576 -11.12 25.79 20.57
N ARG A 577 -10.82 26.47 19.46
CA ARG A 577 -11.85 27.14 18.63
C ARG A 577 -12.59 26.13 17.74
N ARG A 578 -13.90 25.98 17.96
CA ARG A 578 -14.77 25.16 17.10
C ARG A 578 -15.37 25.98 15.96
N SER A 579 -15.39 25.41 14.76
CA SER A 579 -15.98 26.02 13.57
C SER A 579 -16.65 24.98 12.67
N TRP A 580 -17.86 25.29 12.17
CA TRP A 580 -18.61 24.45 11.23
C TRP A 580 -18.79 25.15 9.89
N HIS A 581 -17.69 25.55 9.25
CA HIS A 581 -17.75 26.26 7.98
C HIS A 581 -18.34 25.40 6.86
N TRP A 582 -18.12 24.08 6.93
CA TRP A 582 -18.67 23.11 5.97
C TRP A 582 -20.21 23.09 5.89
N LEU A 583 -20.93 23.48 6.96
CA LEU A 583 -22.41 23.58 6.93
C LEU A 583 -22.90 24.80 6.14
N ARG A 584 -22.06 25.83 5.94
CA ARG A 584 -22.40 27.05 5.18
C ARG A 584 -22.27 26.87 3.67
N PHE A 585 -22.46 25.66 3.15
CA PHE A 585 -22.28 25.36 1.72
C PHE A 585 -23.25 26.12 0.80
N TRP A 586 -24.39 26.59 1.31
CA TRP A 586 -25.37 27.40 0.58
C TRP A 586 -25.03 28.90 0.54
N TRP A 587 -24.11 29.37 1.39
CA TRP A 587 -23.74 30.80 1.51
C TRP A 587 -22.48 31.15 0.71
N SER A 588 -21.83 30.16 0.09
CA SER A 588 -20.60 30.35 -0.72
C SER A 588 -20.91 30.47 -2.23
N GLY A 589 -21.94 31.25 -2.58
CA GLY A 589 -22.32 31.49 -3.97
C GLY A 589 -21.49 32.55 -4.72
N GLY A 590 -20.46 33.15 -4.11
CA GLY A 590 -19.93 34.42 -4.64
C GLY A 590 -18.42 34.63 -4.76
N LYS A 591 -17.55 33.99 -3.96
CA LYS A 591 -16.11 34.28 -4.01
C LYS A 591 -15.29 33.03 -3.68
N ARG A 592 -14.76 32.37 -4.71
CA ARG A 592 -13.64 31.42 -4.52
C ARG A 592 -12.46 32.21 -3.94
N PRO A 593 -11.89 31.83 -2.78
CA PRO A 593 -10.67 32.47 -2.30
C PRO A 593 -9.53 32.20 -3.29
N SER A 594 -8.63 33.18 -3.43
CA SER A 594 -7.50 33.20 -4.35
C SER A 594 -6.56 31.99 -4.23
N SER A 595 -5.84 31.76 -5.32
CA SER A 595 -5.02 30.61 -5.75
C SER A 595 -4.01 29.98 -4.78
N THR A 596 -3.86 30.46 -3.54
CA THR A 596 -2.92 29.88 -2.57
C THR A 596 -3.57 28.78 -1.71
N ARG A 597 -4.90 28.81 -1.55
CA ARG A 597 -5.67 27.79 -0.78
C ARG A 597 -6.16 26.61 -1.64
N SER A 598 -6.02 26.70 -2.97
CA SER A 598 -6.42 25.63 -3.89
C SER A 598 -5.45 24.44 -3.87
N ASN A 599 -4.16 24.67 -3.63
CA ASN A 599 -3.19 23.56 -3.64
C ASN A 599 -3.37 22.64 -2.43
N SER A 600 -3.51 23.16 -1.21
CA SER A 600 -3.68 22.32 -0.01
C SER A 600 -5.00 21.54 -0.01
N SER A 601 -6.11 22.17 -0.41
CA SER A 601 -7.42 21.52 -0.44
C SER A 601 -7.57 20.46 -1.55
N GLU A 602 -6.88 20.63 -2.69
CA GLU A 602 -6.81 19.62 -3.73
C GLU A 602 -5.91 18.44 -3.33
N GLU A 603 -4.79 18.70 -2.66
CA GLU A 603 -3.86 17.69 -2.13
C GLU A 603 -4.49 16.86 -1.00
N GLU A 604 -5.26 17.47 -0.11
CA GLU A 604 -6.03 16.77 0.92
C GLU A 604 -7.07 15.82 0.30
N GLN A 605 -7.81 16.30 -0.70
CA GLN A 605 -8.74 15.45 -1.45
C GLN A 605 -8.04 14.31 -2.19
N GLN A 606 -6.75 14.48 -2.48
CA GLN A 606 -5.91 13.52 -3.15
C GLN A 606 -5.44 12.41 -2.18
N LEU A 607 -4.99 12.75 -0.97
CA LEU A 607 -4.67 11.77 0.10
C LEU A 607 -5.90 10.93 0.48
N LEU A 608 -7.06 11.58 0.63
CA LEU A 608 -8.34 10.91 0.90
C LEU A 608 -8.82 10.00 -0.25
N ARG A 609 -8.27 10.19 -1.46
CA ARG A 609 -8.57 9.35 -2.61
C ARG A 609 -7.67 8.11 -2.67
N GLU A 610 -6.49 8.14 -2.05
CA GLU A 610 -5.54 7.02 -1.95
C GLU A 610 -5.96 5.96 -0.92
N SER A 611 -6.67 6.37 0.14
CA SER A 611 -7.10 5.51 1.23
C SER A 611 -8.12 4.42 0.85
N ASN A 612 -8.73 4.50 -0.33
CA ASN A 612 -9.84 3.62 -0.73
C ASN A 612 -9.41 2.50 -1.71
N PRO A 613 -9.16 1.26 -1.24
CA PRO A 613 -8.69 0.15 -2.09
C PRO A 613 -9.70 -0.27 -3.15
N ALA A 614 -11.00 -0.20 -2.88
CA ALA A 614 -12.02 -0.60 -3.84
C ALA A 614 -12.15 0.38 -5.03
N ARG A 615 -11.65 1.62 -4.89
CA ARG A 615 -11.65 2.64 -5.97
C ARG A 615 -10.47 2.44 -6.90
N ARG A 616 -9.47 1.69 -6.42
CA ARG A 616 -8.34 1.22 -7.22
C ARG A 616 -8.87 0.36 -8.36
N MET A 617 -9.80 -0.58 -8.16
CA MET A 617 -10.35 -1.47 -9.21
C MET A 617 -11.22 -0.81 -10.30
N SER A 618 -11.64 0.45 -10.14
CA SER A 618 -12.59 1.11 -11.07
C SER A 618 -11.97 2.14 -12.01
N VAL A 619 -10.64 2.31 -11.97
CA VAL A 619 -9.93 3.17 -12.91
C VAL A 619 -10.06 2.56 -14.31
N VAL A 620 -10.68 3.32 -15.22
CA VAL A 620 -10.73 2.92 -16.64
C VAL A 620 -9.32 3.11 -17.19
N VAL A 621 -8.69 2.02 -17.62
CA VAL A 621 -7.40 2.07 -18.33
C VAL A 621 -7.56 3.03 -19.51
N PRO A 622 -6.78 4.14 -19.57
CA PRO A 622 -6.85 5.06 -20.67
C PRO A 622 -6.57 4.30 -21.96
N THR A 623 -7.56 4.22 -22.85
CA THR A 623 -7.28 3.80 -24.22
C THR A 623 -6.46 4.92 -24.86
N PRO A 624 -5.29 4.63 -25.43
CA PRO A 624 -4.52 5.66 -26.11
C PRO A 624 -5.41 6.26 -27.19
N ARG A 625 -5.81 7.52 -26.98
CA ARG A 625 -6.48 8.29 -28.02
C ARG A 625 -5.42 8.58 -29.05
N VAL A 626 -5.33 7.69 -30.04
CA VAL A 626 -4.82 8.10 -31.34
C VAL A 626 -5.83 9.15 -31.80
N ASN A 627 -5.55 10.41 -31.51
CA ASN A 627 -6.11 11.47 -32.32
C ASN A 627 -5.59 11.11 -33.72
N PRO A 628 -6.44 10.68 -34.66
CA PRO A 628 -5.98 10.51 -36.03
C PRO A 628 -5.36 11.86 -36.39
N ILE A 629 -4.07 11.84 -36.74
CA ILE A 629 -3.27 13.02 -37.08
C ILE A 629 -4.16 13.91 -37.94
N SER A 630 -4.67 14.98 -37.33
CA SER A 630 -5.66 15.79 -38.00
C SER A 630 -4.90 16.73 -38.93
N LYS A 631 -5.17 16.60 -40.24
CA LYS A 631 -5.27 17.68 -41.24
C LYS A 631 -4.23 17.84 -42.36
N THR A 632 -3.35 16.90 -42.70
CA THR A 632 -2.46 17.14 -43.87
C THR A 632 -2.30 16.03 -44.92
N ARG A 633 -2.90 14.85 -44.79
CA ARG A 633 -2.74 13.84 -45.86
C ARG A 633 -3.92 12.87 -45.98
N SER A 634 -5.03 13.39 -46.49
CA SER A 634 -5.93 12.72 -47.46
C SER A 634 -7.18 13.58 -47.61
N ALA A 635 -7.05 14.66 -48.37
CA ALA A 635 -8.20 15.31 -49.00
C ALA A 635 -8.58 14.54 -50.29
N ALA A 636 -8.70 13.21 -50.20
CA ALA A 636 -9.21 12.40 -51.29
C ALA A 636 -10.67 12.05 -50.98
N LYS A 637 -11.58 12.85 -51.56
CA LYS A 637 -12.97 12.56 -51.92
C LYS A 637 -13.74 11.57 -51.02
N ASP A 638 -14.37 12.08 -49.97
CA ASP A 638 -15.50 11.41 -49.31
C ASP A 638 -16.58 12.45 -48.94
N VAL A 639 -17.38 12.86 -49.94
CA VAL A 639 -18.42 13.90 -49.80
C VAL A 639 -19.70 13.38 -49.10
N GLY A 640 -19.78 12.09 -48.75
CA GLY A 640 -21.01 11.45 -48.27
C GLY A 640 -21.24 11.34 -46.75
N ARG A 641 -20.32 11.76 -45.87
CA ARG A 641 -20.43 11.44 -44.42
C ARG A 641 -20.42 12.67 -43.49
N LYS A 642 -21.35 13.62 -43.67
CA LYS A 642 -21.52 14.74 -42.73
C LYS A 642 -22.07 14.33 -41.36
N TYR A 643 -22.95 13.33 -41.28
CA TYR A 643 -23.59 12.91 -40.03
C TYR A 643 -22.78 11.90 -39.21
N TYR A 644 -21.91 11.12 -39.86
CA TYR A 644 -21.09 10.10 -39.20
C TYR A 644 -20.20 10.66 -38.07
N PRO A 645 -19.45 11.76 -38.22
CA PRO A 645 -18.64 12.29 -37.12
C PRO A 645 -19.49 12.88 -35.97
N TYR A 646 -20.69 13.39 -36.23
CA TYR A 646 -21.61 13.84 -35.18
C TYR A 646 -22.21 12.66 -34.42
N LEU A 647 -22.72 11.64 -35.11
CA LEU A 647 -23.19 10.39 -34.49
C LEU A 647 -22.05 9.69 -33.73
N TRP A 648 -20.83 9.66 -34.28
CA TRP A 648 -19.65 9.08 -33.64
C TRP A 648 -19.25 9.81 -32.35
N ARG A 649 -19.37 11.15 -32.32
CA ARG A 649 -19.14 11.95 -31.11
C ARG A 649 -20.28 11.79 -30.10
N SER A 650 -21.53 11.83 -30.56
CA SER A 650 -22.73 11.71 -29.72
C SER A 650 -22.85 10.32 -29.07
N PHE A 651 -22.49 9.24 -29.76
CA PHE A 651 -22.45 7.88 -29.18
C PHE A 651 -21.12 7.56 -28.49
N GLY A 652 -20.20 8.52 -28.39
CA GLY A 652 -18.93 8.36 -27.69
C GLY A 652 -19.10 7.97 -26.21
N PHE A 653 -20.23 8.31 -25.58
CA PHE A 653 -20.52 7.90 -24.21
C PHE A 653 -20.85 6.40 -24.10
N LEU A 654 -21.58 5.79 -25.05
CA LEU A 654 -21.87 4.35 -25.08
C LEU A 654 -20.62 3.47 -25.29
N ARG A 655 -19.53 4.08 -25.78
CA ARG A 655 -18.25 3.38 -25.93
C ARG A 655 -17.49 3.26 -24.61
N ARG A 656 -17.82 4.05 -23.58
CA ARG A 656 -17.15 3.96 -22.29
C ARG A 656 -17.51 2.63 -21.61
N GLU A 657 -16.50 1.97 -21.06
CA GLU A 657 -16.65 0.64 -20.48
C GLU A 657 -17.54 0.62 -19.23
N ASP A 658 -17.55 1.71 -18.47
CA ASP A 658 -18.41 1.88 -17.29
C ASP A 658 -19.89 1.85 -17.65
N ILE A 659 -20.26 2.48 -18.76
CA ILE A 659 -21.64 2.52 -19.27
C ILE A 659 -22.02 1.18 -19.90
N ARG A 660 -21.11 0.53 -20.64
CA ARG A 660 -21.35 -0.83 -21.16
C ARG A 660 -21.59 -1.83 -20.04
N PHE A 661 -20.82 -1.71 -18.96
CA PHE A 661 -21.02 -2.51 -17.76
C PHE A 661 -22.40 -2.25 -17.13
N ALA A 662 -22.80 -0.99 -17.00
CA ALA A 662 -24.12 -0.61 -16.49
C ALA A 662 -25.27 -1.21 -17.31
N ILE A 663 -25.19 -1.09 -18.64
CA ILE A 663 -26.18 -1.63 -19.57
C ILE A 663 -26.23 -3.16 -19.48
N LYS A 664 -25.06 -3.82 -19.41
CA LYS A 664 -24.96 -5.27 -19.20
C LYS A 664 -25.64 -5.72 -17.92
N VAL A 665 -25.37 -5.03 -16.80
CA VAL A 665 -25.98 -5.34 -15.50
C VAL A 665 -27.50 -5.20 -15.57
N GLY A 666 -27.98 -4.09 -16.13
CA GLY A 666 -29.41 -3.82 -16.31
C GLY A 666 -30.10 -4.84 -17.23
N LEU A 667 -29.47 -5.19 -18.36
CA LEU A 667 -30.01 -6.18 -19.30
C LEU A 667 -30.11 -7.57 -18.66
N GLY A 668 -29.07 -8.01 -17.94
CA GLY A 668 -29.12 -9.29 -17.22
C GLY A 668 -30.16 -9.31 -16.10
N ALA A 669 -30.44 -8.16 -15.48
CA ALA A 669 -31.52 -8.02 -14.50
C ALA A 669 -32.91 -8.10 -15.17
N VAL A 670 -33.10 -7.44 -16.31
CA VAL A 670 -34.35 -7.49 -17.10
C VAL A 670 -34.67 -8.92 -17.54
N LEU A 671 -33.68 -9.63 -18.08
CA LEU A 671 -33.84 -11.01 -18.55
C LEU A 671 -34.19 -12.01 -17.44
N TRP A 672 -33.83 -11.70 -16.19
CA TRP A 672 -34.22 -12.51 -15.05
C TRP A 672 -35.57 -12.07 -14.48
N ALA A 673 -35.78 -10.77 -14.28
CA ALA A 673 -36.99 -10.21 -13.70
C ALA A 673 -38.22 -10.39 -14.61
N MET A 674 -38.04 -10.55 -15.93
CA MET A 674 -39.15 -10.76 -16.88
C MET A 674 -40.05 -11.94 -16.49
N PHE A 675 -39.50 -12.99 -15.88
CA PHE A 675 -40.25 -14.17 -15.46
C PHE A 675 -41.30 -13.87 -14.37
N SER A 676 -41.13 -12.78 -13.62
CA SER A 676 -42.09 -12.29 -12.62
C SER A 676 -43.31 -11.63 -13.28
N PHE A 677 -43.12 -10.98 -14.43
CA PHE A 677 -44.18 -10.22 -15.11
C PHE A 677 -45.02 -11.09 -16.04
N ILE A 678 -44.44 -12.16 -16.60
CA ILE A 678 -45.15 -13.09 -17.48
C ILE A 678 -46.11 -13.98 -16.66
N PRO A 679 -47.43 -13.98 -16.95
CA PRO A 679 -48.41 -14.72 -16.15
C PRO A 679 -48.12 -16.22 -16.01
N ASN A 680 -47.63 -16.87 -17.07
CA ASN A 680 -47.35 -18.31 -17.10
C ASN A 680 -46.16 -18.71 -16.22
N THR A 681 -45.13 -17.85 -16.13
CA THR A 681 -43.91 -18.16 -15.35
C THR A 681 -43.94 -17.55 -13.95
N ARG A 682 -44.87 -16.63 -13.67
CA ARG A 682 -44.98 -15.93 -12.38
C ARG A 682 -45.11 -16.89 -11.19
N LYS A 683 -45.97 -17.91 -11.30
CA LYS A 683 -46.14 -18.91 -10.23
C LYS A 683 -44.83 -19.66 -9.94
N PHE A 684 -44.06 -19.99 -10.98
CA PHE A 684 -42.76 -20.62 -10.83
C PHE A 684 -41.74 -19.67 -10.18
N TYR A 685 -41.73 -18.40 -10.59
CA TYR A 685 -40.85 -17.38 -10.01
C TYR A 685 -41.11 -17.19 -8.51
N PHE A 686 -42.37 -17.13 -8.07
CA PHE A 686 -42.69 -17.00 -6.65
C PHE A 686 -42.42 -18.27 -5.85
N ARG A 687 -42.77 -19.45 -6.36
CA ARG A 687 -42.50 -20.73 -5.68
C ARG A 687 -41.01 -20.98 -5.44
N TRP A 688 -40.16 -20.64 -6.42
CA TRP A 688 -38.71 -20.77 -6.27
C TRP A 688 -38.03 -19.50 -5.74
N ARG A 689 -38.81 -18.52 -5.24
CA ARG A 689 -38.30 -17.28 -4.65
C ARG A 689 -37.25 -16.58 -5.53
N GLY A 690 -37.61 -16.34 -6.80
CA GLY A 690 -36.71 -15.83 -7.84
C GLY A 690 -36.08 -14.47 -7.54
N GLU A 691 -36.63 -13.70 -6.59
CA GLU A 691 -36.08 -12.42 -6.11
C GLU A 691 -34.70 -12.57 -5.47
N TRP A 692 -34.45 -13.69 -4.75
CA TRP A 692 -33.15 -13.94 -4.13
C TRP A 692 -32.09 -14.37 -5.15
N GLY A 693 -32.52 -15.00 -6.25
CA GLY A 693 -31.68 -15.25 -7.41
C GLY A 693 -31.29 -13.95 -8.12
N LEU A 694 -32.24 -13.03 -8.32
CA LEU A 694 -31.97 -11.71 -8.90
C LEU A 694 -31.02 -10.89 -8.02
N LEU A 695 -31.23 -10.91 -6.70
CA LEU A 695 -30.34 -10.25 -5.75
C LEU A 695 -28.94 -10.87 -5.79
N SER A 696 -28.84 -12.20 -5.84
CA SER A 696 -27.55 -12.90 -5.91
C SER A 696 -26.81 -12.59 -7.21
N TYR A 697 -27.52 -12.51 -8.33
CA TYR A 697 -26.98 -12.00 -9.59
C TYR A 697 -26.37 -10.60 -9.43
N MET A 698 -27.10 -9.66 -8.82
CA MET A 698 -26.63 -8.27 -8.65
C MET A 698 -25.41 -8.16 -7.72
N LEU A 699 -25.33 -9.03 -6.72
CA LEU A 699 -24.19 -9.08 -5.79
C LEU A 699 -22.94 -9.66 -6.47
N VAL A 700 -23.09 -10.74 -7.22
CA VAL A 700 -22.00 -11.46 -7.92
C VAL A 700 -21.52 -10.71 -9.15
N CYS A 701 -22.41 -9.99 -9.86
CA CYS A 701 -22.04 -9.27 -11.07
C CYS A 701 -21.04 -8.15 -10.77
N SER A 702 -19.85 -8.29 -11.35
CA SER A 702 -18.71 -7.39 -11.20
C SER A 702 -18.14 -7.04 -12.58
N MET A 703 -17.33 -5.99 -12.67
CA MET A 703 -16.83 -5.50 -13.95
C MET A 703 -15.97 -6.53 -14.68
N THR A 704 -15.11 -7.25 -13.95
CA THR A 704 -14.22 -8.27 -14.52
C THR A 704 -14.72 -9.68 -14.23
N ILE A 705 -14.44 -10.61 -15.14
CA ILE A 705 -14.82 -12.02 -15.00
C ILE A 705 -14.20 -12.62 -13.73
N GLY A 706 -12.91 -12.37 -13.48
CA GLY A 706 -12.22 -12.85 -12.28
C GLY A 706 -12.86 -12.39 -10.96
N ALA A 707 -13.23 -11.12 -10.85
CA ALA A 707 -13.90 -10.58 -9.65
C ALA A 707 -15.31 -11.14 -9.46
N SER A 708 -16.01 -11.44 -10.57
CA SER A 708 -17.30 -12.11 -10.50
C SER A 708 -17.17 -13.57 -10.08
N ASN A 709 -16.14 -14.27 -10.56
CA ASN A 709 -15.84 -15.65 -10.16
C ASN A 709 -15.51 -15.76 -8.67
N THR A 710 -14.65 -14.89 -8.14
CA THR A 710 -14.32 -14.91 -6.69
C THR A 710 -15.53 -14.62 -5.82
N THR A 711 -16.31 -13.61 -6.18
CA THR A 711 -17.53 -13.27 -5.43
C THR A 711 -18.57 -14.39 -5.55
N GLY A 712 -18.69 -15.00 -6.72
CA GLY A 712 -19.57 -16.13 -7.00
C GLY A 712 -19.21 -17.38 -6.20
N THR A 713 -17.94 -17.75 -6.12
CA THR A 713 -17.49 -18.90 -5.31
C THR A 713 -17.66 -18.64 -3.82
N GLN A 714 -17.34 -17.42 -3.34
CA GLN A 714 -17.60 -17.02 -1.95
C GLN A 714 -19.10 -17.05 -1.62
N ARG A 715 -19.96 -16.65 -2.56
CA ARG A 715 -21.43 -16.74 -2.41
C ARG A 715 -21.90 -18.18 -2.37
N PHE A 716 -21.41 -19.04 -3.26
CA PHE A 716 -21.71 -20.47 -3.30
C PHE A 716 -21.42 -21.14 -1.96
N PHE A 717 -20.15 -21.08 -1.51
CA PHE A 717 -19.75 -21.71 -0.25
C PHE A 717 -20.42 -21.07 0.97
N GLY A 718 -20.59 -19.75 0.96
CA GLY A 718 -21.28 -19.03 2.03
C GLY A 718 -22.74 -19.48 2.17
N THR A 719 -23.44 -19.69 1.07
CA THR A 719 -24.84 -20.15 1.08
C THR A 719 -24.95 -21.60 1.53
N VAL A 720 -24.09 -22.51 1.08
CA VAL A 720 -24.11 -23.91 1.54
C VAL A 720 -23.85 -24.01 3.05
N LEU A 721 -22.84 -23.30 3.56
CA LEU A 721 -22.55 -23.30 5.00
C LEU A 721 -23.66 -22.65 5.82
N GLY A 722 -24.21 -21.51 5.37
CA GLY A 722 -25.30 -20.83 6.07
C GLY A 722 -26.59 -21.67 6.10
N ALA A 723 -26.89 -22.40 5.03
CA ALA A 723 -28.00 -23.35 4.96
C ALA A 723 -27.82 -24.51 5.95
N LEU A 724 -26.62 -25.11 6.00
CA LEU A 724 -26.33 -26.18 6.95
C LEU A 724 -26.47 -25.73 8.41
N PHE A 725 -25.95 -24.54 8.75
CA PHE A 725 -26.13 -23.98 10.09
C PHE A 725 -27.59 -23.67 10.42
N ALA A 726 -28.38 -23.21 9.45
CA ALA A 726 -29.80 -22.94 9.66
C ALA A 726 -30.59 -24.23 9.96
N VAL A 727 -30.32 -25.31 9.23
CA VAL A 727 -30.99 -26.61 9.43
C VAL A 727 -30.66 -27.18 10.80
N VAL A 728 -29.37 -27.20 11.18
CA VAL A 728 -28.94 -27.68 12.49
C VAL A 728 -29.56 -26.84 13.60
N ALA A 729 -29.57 -25.51 13.46
CA ALA A 729 -30.17 -24.62 14.45
C ALA A 729 -31.69 -24.81 14.58
N TRP A 730 -32.40 -25.02 13.46
CA TRP A 730 -33.84 -25.23 13.46
C TRP A 730 -34.22 -26.56 14.14
N ILE A 731 -33.55 -27.65 13.78
CA ILE A 731 -33.79 -28.98 14.36
C ILE A 731 -33.48 -28.98 15.86
N ALA A 732 -32.39 -28.32 16.28
CA ALA A 732 -32.01 -28.24 17.68
C ALA A 732 -32.91 -27.31 18.50
N ALA A 733 -33.47 -26.26 17.89
CA ALA A 733 -34.29 -25.28 18.60
C ALA A 733 -35.73 -25.74 18.85
N GLN A 734 -36.29 -26.63 18.02
CA GLN A 734 -37.70 -27.08 18.13
C GLN A 734 -38.65 -25.90 18.38
N GLU A 735 -38.57 -24.86 17.52
CA GLU A 735 -39.35 -23.61 17.59
C GLU A 735 -39.05 -22.69 18.79
N ASN A 736 -38.12 -23.04 19.69
CA ASN A 736 -37.76 -22.20 20.83
C ASN A 736 -36.90 -20.98 20.42
N PRO A 737 -37.38 -19.74 20.60
CA PRO A 737 -36.66 -18.54 20.18
C PRO A 737 -35.34 -18.32 20.93
N TRP A 738 -35.23 -18.76 22.19
CA TRP A 738 -34.02 -18.56 23.00
C TRP A 738 -32.87 -19.43 22.50
N ILE A 739 -33.16 -20.68 22.15
CA ILE A 739 -32.19 -21.63 21.60
C ILE A 739 -31.76 -21.16 20.21
N LEU A 740 -32.73 -20.74 19.38
CA LEU A 740 -32.45 -20.21 18.04
C LEU A 740 -31.62 -18.91 18.08
N GLY A 741 -31.87 -18.05 19.06
CA GLY A 741 -31.07 -16.86 19.34
C GLY A 741 -29.65 -17.18 19.79
N ALA A 742 -29.46 -18.19 20.65
CA ALA A 742 -28.14 -18.65 21.09
C ALA A 742 -27.30 -19.24 19.94
N PHE A 743 -27.91 -20.08 19.09
CA PHE A 743 -27.26 -20.56 17.86
C PHE A 743 -26.95 -19.40 16.90
N GLY A 744 -27.89 -18.47 16.72
CA GLY A 744 -27.68 -17.27 15.92
C GLY A 744 -26.49 -16.43 16.42
N TRP A 745 -26.35 -16.25 17.73
CA TRP A 745 -25.20 -15.58 18.33
C TRP A 745 -23.90 -16.33 18.04
N ALA A 746 -23.85 -17.65 18.24
CA ALA A 746 -22.67 -18.47 17.98
C ALA A 746 -22.23 -18.40 16.50
N VAL A 747 -23.17 -18.52 15.57
CA VAL A 747 -22.92 -18.35 14.11
C VAL A 747 -22.43 -16.94 13.81
N SER A 748 -23.01 -15.91 14.44
CA SER A 748 -22.59 -14.52 14.25
C SER A 748 -21.15 -14.27 14.69
N VAL A 749 -20.71 -14.85 15.82
CA VAL A 749 -19.33 -14.74 16.31
C VAL A 749 -18.35 -15.30 15.28
N GLY A 750 -18.61 -16.51 14.78
CA GLY A 750 -17.78 -17.13 13.74
C GLY A 750 -17.75 -16.32 12.43
N CYS A 751 -18.91 -15.81 12.01
CA CYS A 751 -19.01 -15.01 10.79
C CYS A 751 -18.32 -13.64 10.92
N PHE A 752 -18.43 -12.97 12.06
CA PHE A 752 -17.72 -11.70 12.29
C PHE A 752 -16.21 -11.89 12.46
N TYR A 753 -15.74 -13.05 12.94
CA TYR A 753 -14.33 -13.42 12.85
C TYR A 753 -13.85 -13.54 11.39
N ILE A 754 -14.67 -14.11 10.50
CA ILE A 754 -14.36 -14.16 9.05
C ILE A 754 -14.36 -12.74 8.44
N ILE A 755 -15.34 -11.90 8.79
CA ILE A 755 -15.49 -10.54 8.25
C ILE A 755 -14.37 -9.60 8.71
N VAL A 756 -14.10 -9.56 10.03
CA VAL A 756 -13.17 -8.60 10.65
C VAL A 756 -11.77 -9.19 10.83
N GLY A 757 -11.67 -10.47 11.21
CA GLY A 757 -10.40 -11.12 11.53
C GLY A 757 -9.62 -11.59 10.31
N ARG A 758 -10.27 -12.27 9.35
CA ARG A 758 -9.62 -12.83 8.15
C ARG A 758 -9.70 -11.93 6.91
N GLY A 759 -10.43 -10.83 6.96
CA GLY A 759 -10.60 -9.92 5.81
C GLY A 759 -11.45 -10.49 4.66
N MET A 760 -12.06 -11.67 4.83
CA MET A 760 -12.96 -12.28 3.84
C MET A 760 -14.40 -11.79 4.04
N GLY A 761 -14.58 -10.48 3.92
CA GLY A 761 -15.85 -9.78 4.19
C GLY A 761 -17.09 -10.38 3.48
N PRO A 762 -17.07 -10.61 2.16
CA PRO A 762 -18.24 -11.13 1.45
C PRO A 762 -18.67 -12.52 1.92
N MET A 763 -17.71 -13.42 2.16
CA MET A 763 -17.99 -14.80 2.60
C MET A 763 -18.80 -14.82 3.91
N GLY A 764 -18.33 -14.12 4.95
CA GLY A 764 -19.04 -14.10 6.24
C GLY A 764 -20.42 -13.43 6.15
N ARG A 765 -20.59 -12.42 5.29
CA ARG A 765 -21.91 -11.79 5.04
C ARG A 765 -22.87 -12.75 4.36
N PHE A 766 -22.40 -13.57 3.42
CA PHE A 766 -23.26 -14.52 2.72
C PHE A 766 -23.71 -15.70 3.58
N ILE A 767 -22.86 -16.15 4.53
CA ILE A 767 -23.23 -17.16 5.53
C ILE A 767 -24.37 -16.63 6.40
N LEU A 768 -24.19 -15.45 7.02
CA LEU A 768 -25.21 -14.84 7.86
C LEU A 768 -26.48 -14.47 7.09
N LEU A 769 -26.35 -13.97 5.86
CA LEU A 769 -27.51 -13.70 5.00
C LEU A 769 -28.34 -14.97 4.78
N THR A 770 -27.70 -16.09 4.49
CA THR A 770 -28.41 -17.36 4.24
C THR A 770 -29.02 -17.93 5.52
N TYR A 771 -28.32 -17.80 6.65
CA TYR A 771 -28.85 -18.17 7.96
C TYR A 771 -30.11 -17.37 8.32
N ASN A 772 -30.06 -16.04 8.20
CA ASN A 772 -31.20 -15.14 8.48
C ASN A 772 -32.39 -15.45 7.58
N LEU A 773 -32.11 -15.66 6.30
CA LEU A 773 -33.13 -15.98 5.32
C LEU A 773 -33.77 -17.34 5.58
N SER A 774 -33.10 -18.28 6.22
CA SER A 774 -33.68 -19.62 6.43
C SER A 774 -34.29 -19.71 7.83
N ALA A 775 -33.45 -19.62 8.87
CA ALA A 775 -33.83 -19.89 10.25
C ALA A 775 -34.70 -18.77 10.87
N LEU A 776 -34.33 -17.50 10.72
CA LEU A 776 -35.12 -16.38 11.26
C LEU A 776 -36.42 -16.18 10.48
N TYR A 777 -36.42 -16.47 9.18
CA TYR A 777 -37.64 -16.45 8.37
C TYR A 777 -38.62 -17.56 8.76
N ALA A 778 -38.13 -18.81 8.90
CA ALA A 778 -38.96 -19.92 9.33
C ALA A 778 -39.62 -19.64 10.69
N TYR A 779 -38.90 -19.00 11.61
CA TYR A 779 -39.49 -18.56 12.88
C TYR A 779 -40.57 -17.48 12.71
N SER A 780 -40.37 -16.49 11.83
CA SER A 780 -41.41 -15.49 11.58
C SER A 780 -42.67 -16.09 10.98
N LEU A 781 -42.54 -17.15 10.18
CA LEU A 781 -43.66 -17.88 9.59
C LEU A 781 -44.40 -18.72 10.66
N SER A 782 -43.67 -19.46 11.50
CA SER A 782 -44.27 -20.25 12.60
C SER A 782 -44.95 -19.38 13.67
N ALA A 783 -44.54 -18.12 13.81
CA ALA A 783 -45.09 -17.17 14.77
C ALA A 783 -46.46 -16.57 14.39
N LYS A 784 -47.08 -16.99 13.26
CA LYS A 784 -48.42 -16.55 12.79
C LYS A 784 -48.57 -15.03 12.66
N ASP A 785 -47.72 -14.39 11.86
CA ASP A 785 -47.79 -12.93 11.63
C ASP A 785 -48.50 -12.53 10.30
N ASP A 786 -48.75 -13.44 9.34
CA ASP A 786 -49.50 -13.22 8.09
C ASP A 786 -50.40 -14.44 7.75
N ASP A 787 -51.61 -14.21 7.21
CA ASP A 787 -52.66 -15.24 6.98
C ASP A 787 -52.66 -15.84 5.55
N ASP A 788 -51.72 -15.45 4.66
CA ASP A 788 -51.80 -15.73 3.20
C ASP A 788 -50.64 -16.57 2.59
N ASP A 789 -49.68 -17.07 3.38
CA ASP A 789 -48.50 -17.82 2.86
C ASP A 789 -48.57 -19.34 3.16
N ASP A 790 -49.53 -20.03 2.53
CA ASP A 790 -49.79 -21.48 2.69
C ASP A 790 -48.82 -22.40 1.91
N ASP A 791 -47.91 -21.87 1.09
CA ASP A 791 -47.09 -22.67 0.15
C ASP A 791 -45.78 -23.24 0.74
N GLU A 792 -45.35 -22.78 1.93
CA GLU A 792 -44.13 -23.23 2.63
C GLU A 792 -44.41 -23.87 4.01
N GLY A 793 -45.59 -24.47 4.19
CA GLY A 793 -45.96 -25.25 5.37
C GLY A 793 -46.64 -24.47 6.51
N GLY A 794 -46.85 -23.15 6.34
CA GLY A 794 -47.61 -22.31 7.25
C GLY A 794 -47.21 -22.46 8.73
N ILE A 795 -48.14 -22.98 9.54
CA ILE A 795 -48.02 -23.09 11.00
C ILE A 795 -46.93 -24.09 11.43
N SER A 796 -46.52 -25.02 10.56
CA SER A 796 -45.42 -25.98 10.78
C SER A 796 -44.45 -25.93 9.59
N PRO A 797 -43.52 -24.96 9.57
CA PRO A 797 -42.66 -24.75 8.41
C PRO A 797 -41.69 -25.93 8.23
N GLU A 798 -41.74 -26.56 7.05
CA GLU A 798 -40.75 -27.55 6.66
C GLU A 798 -39.45 -26.84 6.28
N ILE A 799 -38.53 -26.74 7.24
CA ILE A 799 -37.23 -26.07 7.04
C ILE A 799 -36.50 -26.57 5.79
N TRP A 800 -36.74 -27.83 5.39
CA TRP A 800 -36.10 -28.39 4.20
C TRP A 800 -36.54 -27.74 2.91
N GLU A 801 -37.85 -27.53 2.72
CA GLU A 801 -38.37 -26.89 1.52
C GLU A 801 -37.90 -25.43 1.43
N ILE A 802 -37.96 -24.69 2.55
CA ILE A 802 -37.49 -23.29 2.63
C ILE A 802 -36.02 -23.18 2.22
N VAL A 803 -35.16 -24.04 2.79
CA VAL A 803 -33.72 -24.02 2.52
C VAL A 803 -33.42 -24.43 1.09
N ILE A 804 -34.10 -25.45 0.55
CA ILE A 804 -33.89 -25.92 -0.83
C ILE A 804 -34.30 -24.86 -1.84
N HIS A 805 -35.49 -24.26 -1.71
CA HIS A 805 -35.94 -23.20 -2.62
C HIS A 805 -34.97 -22.00 -2.61
N ARG A 806 -34.54 -21.56 -1.41
CA ARG A 806 -33.59 -20.44 -1.26
C ARG A 806 -32.21 -20.76 -1.82
N MET A 807 -31.68 -21.94 -1.51
CA MET A 807 -30.38 -22.37 -2.00
C MET A 807 -30.40 -22.48 -3.53
N ALA A 808 -31.41 -23.15 -4.11
CA ALA A 808 -31.56 -23.29 -5.55
C ALA A 808 -31.65 -21.93 -6.26
N SER A 809 -32.45 -21.00 -5.73
CA SER A 809 -32.59 -19.64 -6.26
C SER A 809 -31.27 -18.87 -6.24
N VAL A 810 -30.55 -18.88 -5.11
CA VAL A 810 -29.26 -18.21 -4.96
C VAL A 810 -28.20 -18.80 -5.89
N LEU A 811 -28.14 -20.13 -5.98
CA LEU A 811 -27.20 -20.84 -6.86
C LEU A 811 -27.47 -20.54 -8.34
N ALA A 812 -28.75 -20.56 -8.75
CA ALA A 812 -29.15 -20.19 -10.09
C ALA A 812 -28.81 -18.72 -10.41
N GLY A 813 -28.99 -17.80 -9.45
CA GLY A 813 -28.57 -16.40 -9.58
C GLY A 813 -27.05 -16.22 -9.72
N CYS A 814 -26.25 -17.01 -8.97
CA CYS A 814 -24.79 -17.00 -9.10
C CYS A 814 -24.36 -17.50 -10.48
N LEU A 815 -24.97 -18.60 -10.95
CA LEU A 815 -24.73 -19.15 -12.27
C LEU A 815 -25.10 -18.15 -13.37
N TRP A 816 -26.26 -17.48 -13.23
CA TRP A 816 -26.69 -16.44 -14.14
C TRP A 816 -25.72 -15.26 -14.18
N GLY A 817 -25.19 -14.83 -13.03
CA GLY A 817 -24.13 -13.83 -12.95
C GLY A 817 -22.87 -14.23 -13.72
N MET A 818 -22.43 -15.47 -13.59
CA MET A 818 -21.27 -16.01 -14.34
C MET A 818 -21.56 -16.07 -15.85
N ILE A 819 -22.76 -16.48 -16.26
CA ILE A 819 -23.19 -16.53 -17.66
C ILE A 819 -23.21 -15.12 -18.25
N VAL A 820 -23.95 -14.18 -17.64
CA VAL A 820 -24.03 -12.80 -18.13
C VAL A 820 -22.65 -12.16 -18.21
N THR A 821 -21.79 -12.41 -17.21
CA THR A 821 -20.43 -11.85 -17.22
C THR A 821 -19.54 -12.38 -18.34
N ARG A 822 -19.75 -13.62 -18.78
CA ARG A 822 -19.02 -14.30 -19.86
C ARG A 822 -19.55 -13.99 -21.26
N PHE A 823 -20.87 -13.95 -21.43
CA PHE A 823 -21.49 -13.84 -22.76
C PHE A 823 -21.77 -12.40 -23.20
N ILE A 824 -22.18 -11.52 -22.28
CA ILE A 824 -22.53 -10.13 -22.62
C ILE A 824 -21.30 -9.25 -22.36
N TYR A 825 -20.62 -8.77 -23.41
CA TYR A 825 -19.40 -7.94 -23.29
C TYR A 825 -18.39 -8.51 -22.26
N PRO A 826 -17.68 -9.61 -22.56
CA PRO A 826 -16.68 -10.17 -21.66
C PRO A 826 -15.53 -9.19 -21.43
N ILE A 827 -15.31 -8.81 -20.17
CA ILE A 827 -14.21 -7.95 -19.75
C ILE A 827 -13.22 -8.81 -18.95
N SER A 828 -12.14 -9.22 -19.61
CA SER A 828 -11.07 -10.01 -19.00
C SER A 828 -10.17 -9.14 -18.12
N ALA A 829 -9.88 -9.60 -16.90
CA ALA A 829 -8.90 -8.97 -16.01
C ALA A 829 -7.48 -9.17 -16.55
N ARG A 830 -7.18 -10.36 -17.10
CA ARG A 830 -5.89 -10.67 -17.74
C ARG A 830 -5.57 -9.71 -18.87
N LYS A 831 -6.53 -9.49 -19.80
CA LYS A 831 -6.34 -8.55 -20.92
C LYS A 831 -6.15 -7.11 -20.45
N LYS A 832 -6.89 -6.70 -19.41
CA LYS A 832 -6.77 -5.36 -18.82
C LYS A 832 -5.44 -5.15 -18.11
N LEU A 833 -4.95 -6.15 -17.40
CA LEU A 833 -3.62 -6.12 -16.79
C LEU A 833 -2.55 -5.89 -17.85
N LYS A 834 -2.52 -6.71 -18.91
CA LYS A 834 -1.54 -6.57 -20.01
C LYS A 834 -1.61 -5.20 -20.68
N HIS A 835 -2.82 -4.75 -21.04
CA HIS A 835 -3.01 -3.44 -21.67
C HIS A 835 -2.60 -2.30 -20.74
N GLY A 836 -2.98 -2.39 -19.46
CA GLY A 836 -2.66 -1.40 -18.46
C GLY A 836 -1.16 -1.31 -18.21
N THR A 837 -0.47 -2.43 -18.00
CA THR A 837 1.00 -2.45 -17.85
C THR A 837 1.70 -1.84 -19.06
N ALA A 838 1.27 -2.17 -20.29
CA ALA A 838 1.82 -1.56 -21.50
C ALA A 838 1.61 -0.02 -21.55
N VAL A 839 0.42 0.46 -21.19
CA VAL A 839 0.14 1.91 -21.15
C VAL A 839 0.97 2.61 -20.07
N LEU A 840 1.16 1.97 -18.91
CA LEU A 840 2.00 2.49 -17.83
C LEU A 840 3.44 2.65 -18.31
N TRP A 841 4.03 1.60 -18.90
CA TRP A 841 5.40 1.66 -19.44
C TRP A 841 5.54 2.69 -20.57
N LEU A 842 4.58 2.80 -21.49
CA LEU A 842 4.61 3.85 -22.51
C LEU A 842 4.56 5.25 -21.89
N ARG A 843 3.73 5.46 -20.86
CA ARG A 843 3.67 6.75 -20.16
C ARG A 843 4.98 7.05 -19.43
N MET A 844 5.57 6.06 -18.75
CA MET A 844 6.89 6.18 -18.13
C MET A 844 7.97 6.51 -19.17
N GLY A 845 8.00 5.80 -20.30
CA GLY A 845 8.94 6.06 -21.38
C GLY A 845 8.78 7.46 -22.00
N LEU A 846 7.56 7.98 -22.10
CA LEU A 846 7.30 9.34 -22.57
C LEU A 846 7.72 10.41 -21.54
N ILE A 847 7.53 10.14 -20.25
CA ILE A 847 7.97 11.06 -19.18
C ILE A 847 9.49 11.13 -19.17
N TRP A 848 10.18 10.00 -19.20
CA TRP A 848 11.65 9.99 -19.21
C TRP A 848 12.24 10.62 -20.48
N LYS A 849 11.55 10.52 -21.61
CA LYS A 849 11.93 11.17 -22.87
C LYS A 849 11.94 12.71 -22.80
N ARG A 850 11.20 13.31 -21.85
CA ARG A 850 11.24 14.76 -21.62
C ARG A 850 12.57 15.23 -21.03
N ASP A 851 13.41 14.29 -20.61
CA ASP A 851 14.68 14.47 -19.92
C ASP A 851 14.55 15.27 -18.61
N PRO A 852 14.71 14.62 -17.44
CA PRO A 852 14.53 15.27 -16.14
C PRO A 852 15.33 16.56 -15.98
N LEU A 853 16.56 16.56 -16.51
CA LEU A 853 17.55 17.61 -16.27
C LEU A 853 17.49 18.75 -17.28
N THR A 854 16.78 18.59 -18.42
CA THR A 854 16.65 19.68 -19.41
C THR A 854 15.85 20.86 -18.88
N ILE A 855 14.97 20.64 -17.90
CA ILE A 855 14.12 21.67 -17.28
C ILE A 855 14.93 22.77 -16.61
N LEU A 856 16.06 22.40 -16.01
CA LEU A 856 16.91 23.34 -15.30
C LEU A 856 17.63 24.31 -16.23
N THR A 857 17.71 23.99 -17.52
CA THR A 857 18.32 24.84 -18.55
C THR A 857 17.33 25.71 -19.31
N ASP A 858 16.04 25.35 -19.34
CA ASP A 858 15.05 25.94 -20.25
C ASP A 858 14.03 26.80 -19.47
N VAL A 859 14.45 28.03 -19.14
CA VAL A 859 13.73 29.01 -18.29
C VAL A 859 12.32 29.35 -18.83
N GLU A 860 12.07 29.13 -20.12
CA GLU A 860 10.78 29.42 -20.77
C GLU A 860 9.78 28.25 -20.68
N SER A 861 10.24 27.03 -20.38
CA SER A 861 9.37 25.84 -20.32
C SER A 861 8.80 25.65 -18.91
N ARG A 862 7.56 26.12 -18.68
CA ARG A 862 6.79 25.84 -17.44
C ARG A 862 6.38 24.36 -17.28
N SER A 863 6.91 23.43 -18.07
CA SER A 863 6.54 22.01 -18.02
C SER A 863 7.46 21.26 -17.06
N THR A 864 6.96 20.99 -15.85
CA THR A 864 7.60 20.09 -14.88
C THR A 864 7.85 18.71 -15.51
N TYR A 865 8.99 18.07 -15.19
CA TYR A 865 9.44 16.78 -15.74
C TYR A 865 8.40 15.72 -15.43
N MET A 866 7.95 15.75 -14.18
CA MET A 866 6.82 15.01 -13.66
C MET A 866 6.11 15.89 -12.63
N ASP A 867 4.85 16.22 -12.89
CA ASP A 867 4.00 16.83 -11.86
C ASP A 867 3.82 15.82 -10.71
N ILE A 868 3.79 16.27 -9.46
CA ILE A 868 3.48 15.43 -8.29
C ILE A 868 2.14 14.69 -8.51
N ARG A 869 1.22 15.32 -9.25
CA ARG A 869 -0.05 14.69 -9.66
C ARG A 869 0.15 13.52 -10.61
N GLU A 870 1.08 13.65 -11.55
CA GLU A 870 1.41 12.61 -12.52
C GLU A 870 2.11 11.43 -11.83
N SER A 871 3.05 11.67 -10.89
CA SER A 871 3.73 10.61 -10.13
C SER A 871 2.73 9.78 -9.31
N LEU A 872 1.84 10.44 -8.57
CA LEU A 872 0.81 9.80 -7.76
C LEU A 872 -0.23 9.06 -8.62
N GLU A 873 -0.58 9.61 -9.79
CA GLU A 873 -1.47 8.93 -10.73
C GLU A 873 -0.86 7.60 -11.23
N LEU A 874 0.44 7.59 -11.54
CA LEU A 874 1.15 6.38 -11.95
C LEU A 874 1.21 5.34 -10.82
N GLN A 875 1.47 5.75 -9.58
CA GLN A 875 1.50 4.84 -8.43
C GLN A 875 0.13 4.22 -8.16
N ARG A 876 -0.94 5.03 -8.22
CA ARG A 876 -2.32 4.54 -8.11
C ARG A 876 -2.67 3.58 -9.22
N PHE A 877 -2.22 3.88 -10.44
CA PHE A 877 -2.44 3.02 -11.58
C PHE A 877 -1.71 1.69 -11.42
N LEU A 878 -0.48 1.68 -10.90
CA LEU A 878 0.24 0.44 -10.57
C LEU A 878 -0.50 -0.39 -9.51
N GLN A 879 -1.00 0.23 -8.45
CA GLN A 879 -1.83 -0.47 -7.44
C GLN A 879 -3.14 -1.00 -8.04
N HIS A 880 -3.75 -0.30 -9.00
CA HIS A 880 -4.88 -0.80 -9.76
C HIS A 880 -4.53 -2.06 -10.56
N LEU A 881 -3.36 -2.08 -11.21
CA LEU A 881 -2.87 -3.27 -11.93
C LEU A 881 -2.68 -4.45 -10.98
N ASP A 882 -2.20 -4.23 -9.76
CA ASP A 882 -2.07 -5.31 -8.77
C ASP A 882 -3.44 -5.90 -8.37
N GLY A 883 -4.46 -5.05 -8.19
CA GLY A 883 -5.83 -5.53 -7.97
C GLY A 883 -6.41 -6.28 -9.18
N LEU A 884 -6.05 -5.89 -10.40
CA LEU A 884 -6.40 -6.64 -11.62
C LEU A 884 -5.66 -7.98 -11.70
N ARG A 885 -4.41 -8.07 -11.22
CA ARG A 885 -3.64 -9.32 -11.14
C ARG A 885 -4.31 -10.33 -10.20
N GLU A 886 -4.77 -9.89 -9.03
CA GLU A 886 -5.51 -10.76 -8.09
C GLU A 886 -6.81 -11.28 -8.72
N SER A 887 -7.56 -10.40 -9.39
CA SER A 887 -8.75 -10.81 -10.15
C SER A 887 -8.41 -11.78 -11.29
N ALA A 888 -7.34 -11.52 -12.04
CA ALA A 888 -6.89 -12.34 -13.16
C ALA A 888 -6.50 -13.78 -12.76
N ALA A 889 -6.01 -13.97 -11.52
CA ALA A 889 -5.71 -15.30 -10.98
C ALA A 889 -6.94 -16.20 -10.86
N HIS A 890 -8.12 -15.62 -10.70
CA HIS A 890 -9.40 -16.34 -10.57
C HIS A 890 -10.22 -16.38 -11.87
N GLU A 891 -9.63 -15.94 -12.99
CA GLU A 891 -10.23 -16.05 -14.32
C GLU A 891 -9.82 -17.38 -14.95
N PHE A 892 -10.78 -18.26 -15.23
CA PHE A 892 -10.53 -19.53 -15.90
C PHE A 892 -10.51 -19.34 -17.42
N GLU A 893 -9.41 -19.70 -18.07
CA GLU A 893 -9.27 -19.67 -19.53
C GLU A 893 -8.79 -21.04 -20.04
N MET A 894 -9.27 -21.41 -21.24
CA MET A 894 -8.89 -22.66 -21.91
C MET A 894 -7.39 -22.73 -22.28
N ARG A 895 -6.69 -21.59 -22.31
CA ARG A 895 -5.25 -21.49 -22.62
C ARG A 895 -4.34 -21.93 -21.47
N GLY A 896 -4.87 -22.04 -20.24
CA GLY A 896 -4.10 -22.44 -19.06
C GLY A 896 -4.20 -21.47 -17.87
N PRO A 897 -3.59 -21.84 -16.73
CA PRO A 897 -3.60 -21.05 -15.51
C PRO A 897 -2.85 -19.73 -15.67
N PHE A 898 -3.27 -18.71 -14.93
CA PHE A 898 -2.61 -17.41 -14.93
C PHE A 898 -1.28 -17.47 -14.16
N ARG A 899 -0.20 -17.01 -14.79
CA ARG A 899 1.15 -16.91 -14.22
C ARG A 899 1.26 -15.73 -13.27
N ASN A 900 0.80 -15.96 -12.04
CA ASN A 900 0.60 -14.90 -11.03
C ASN A 900 1.91 -14.39 -10.42
N LEU A 901 2.90 -15.27 -10.24
CA LEU A 901 4.16 -14.95 -9.57
C LEU A 901 5.00 -14.01 -10.43
N GLU A 902 5.15 -14.34 -11.70
CA GLU A 902 5.90 -13.60 -12.70
C GLU A 902 5.26 -12.22 -12.92
N SER A 903 3.93 -12.18 -13.05
CA SER A 903 3.19 -10.91 -13.14
C SER A 903 3.37 -10.04 -11.90
N LYS A 904 3.42 -10.64 -10.70
CA LYS A 904 3.69 -9.92 -9.44
C LYS A 904 5.11 -9.35 -9.43
N ASN A 905 6.10 -10.11 -9.90
CA ASN A 905 7.49 -9.67 -9.99
C ASN A 905 7.64 -8.50 -10.98
N ILE A 906 6.98 -8.57 -12.15
CA ILE A 906 6.97 -7.50 -13.15
C ILE A 906 6.37 -6.20 -12.58
N LEU A 907 5.25 -6.29 -11.86
CA LEU A 907 4.64 -5.12 -11.21
C LEU A 907 5.52 -4.58 -10.08
N ALA A 908 6.19 -5.45 -9.31
CA ALA A 908 7.10 -5.03 -8.26
C ALA A 908 8.34 -4.29 -8.82
N ALA A 909 8.95 -4.81 -9.89
CA ALA A 909 10.03 -4.14 -10.61
C ALA A 909 9.58 -2.80 -11.21
N THR A 910 8.37 -2.76 -11.77
CA THR A 910 7.76 -1.50 -12.25
C THR A 910 7.54 -0.50 -11.12
N GLY A 911 7.19 -0.96 -9.92
CA GLY A 911 7.09 -0.13 -8.72
C GLY A 911 8.43 0.45 -8.27
N ARG A 912 9.51 -0.34 -8.32
CA ARG A 912 10.86 0.15 -8.03
C ARG A 912 11.33 1.18 -9.06
N MET A 913 11.11 0.94 -10.35
CA MET A 913 11.39 1.94 -11.40
C MET A 913 10.60 3.23 -11.18
N LEU A 914 9.31 3.15 -10.82
CA LEU A 914 8.51 4.33 -10.53
C LEU A 914 9.00 5.08 -9.29
N GLY A 915 9.49 4.36 -8.28
CA GLY A 915 10.20 4.93 -7.13
C GLY A 915 11.44 5.71 -7.56
N ALA A 916 12.22 5.18 -8.49
CA ALA A 916 13.40 5.85 -9.05
C ALA A 916 13.04 7.12 -9.84
N PHE A 917 11.94 7.10 -10.62
CA PHE A 917 11.42 8.30 -11.30
C PHE A 917 11.01 9.38 -10.31
N HIS A 918 10.35 8.98 -9.22
CA HIS A 918 9.93 9.90 -8.16
C HIS A 918 11.14 10.48 -7.42
N ALA A 919 12.14 9.65 -7.09
CA ALA A 919 13.39 10.09 -6.48
C ALA A 919 14.07 11.18 -7.32
N MET A 920 14.18 10.98 -8.64
CA MET A 920 14.72 12.00 -9.55
C MET A 920 13.93 13.31 -9.52
N ASN A 921 12.59 13.21 -9.47
CA ASN A 921 11.72 14.39 -9.41
C ASN A 921 11.89 15.16 -8.10
N VAL A 922 12.09 14.46 -6.97
CA VAL A 922 12.37 15.07 -5.68
C VAL A 922 13.68 15.85 -5.72
N VAL A 923 14.77 15.26 -6.23
CA VAL A 923 16.06 15.94 -6.36
C VAL A 923 15.94 17.21 -7.22
N ILE A 924 15.28 17.14 -8.38
CA ILE A 924 15.07 18.31 -9.25
C ILE A 924 14.19 19.39 -8.60
N SER A 925 13.21 18.99 -7.78
CA SER A 925 12.28 19.93 -7.16
C SER A 925 12.91 20.78 -6.06
N LYS A 926 14.08 20.39 -5.54
CA LYS A 926 14.81 21.14 -4.52
C LYS A 926 15.53 22.34 -5.12
N ASP A 927 16.25 22.12 -6.21
CA ASP A 927 17.03 23.17 -6.89
C ASP A 927 16.43 23.51 -8.25
N LEU A 928 15.31 24.24 -8.24
CA LEU A 928 14.60 24.67 -9.46
C LEU A 928 15.37 25.68 -10.32
N LYS A 929 16.47 26.25 -9.82
CA LYS A 929 17.33 27.20 -10.53
C LYS A 929 18.75 26.67 -10.54
N ALA A 930 19.21 26.23 -11.71
CA ALA A 930 20.57 25.77 -11.86
C ALA A 930 21.58 26.91 -11.62
N SER A 931 22.62 26.61 -10.85
CA SER A 931 23.79 27.49 -10.66
C SER A 931 24.46 27.78 -12.01
N PRO A 932 25.23 28.88 -12.16
CA PRO A 932 25.94 29.16 -13.40
C PRO A 932 26.93 28.03 -13.78
N GLY A 933 27.48 27.31 -12.80
CA GLY A 933 28.30 26.11 -13.01
C GLY A 933 27.50 24.91 -13.48
N GLU A 934 26.35 24.63 -12.84
CA GLU A 934 25.42 23.58 -13.25
C GLU A 934 24.89 23.78 -14.67
N GLN A 935 24.57 25.01 -15.06
CA GLN A 935 24.06 25.31 -16.39
C GLN A 935 25.08 24.96 -17.48
N GLU A 936 26.36 25.25 -17.26
CA GLU A 936 27.42 24.93 -18.21
C GLU A 936 27.68 23.41 -18.27
N LEU A 937 27.63 22.74 -17.11
CA LEU A 937 27.73 21.29 -17.02
C LEU A 937 26.57 20.56 -17.71
N LEU A 938 25.35 21.06 -17.54
CA LEU A 938 24.15 20.54 -18.20
C LEU A 938 24.21 20.74 -19.72
N ARG A 939 24.78 21.86 -20.20
CA ARG A 939 25.02 22.09 -21.63
C ARG A 939 26.06 21.12 -22.20
N PHE A 940 27.17 20.91 -21.48
CA PHE A 940 28.25 20.03 -21.92
C PHE A 940 27.81 18.56 -22.03
N THR A 941 26.91 18.11 -21.16
CA THR A 941 26.43 16.71 -21.12
C THR A 941 25.16 16.44 -21.94
N LYS A 942 24.63 17.45 -22.64
CA LYS A 942 23.31 17.41 -23.29
C LYS A 942 23.13 16.27 -24.29
N GLU A 943 24.10 16.02 -25.16
CA GLU A 943 23.97 14.98 -26.20
C GLU A 943 23.95 13.56 -25.60
N GLU A 944 24.82 13.28 -24.63
CA GLU A 944 24.88 11.98 -23.95
C GLU A 944 23.58 11.71 -23.16
N ARG A 945 23.04 12.72 -22.46
CA ARG A 945 21.74 12.62 -21.76
C ARG A 945 20.57 12.38 -22.72
N LYS A 946 20.58 13.03 -23.88
CA LYS A 946 19.57 12.84 -24.92
C LYS A 946 19.62 11.42 -25.51
N GLU A 947 20.81 10.87 -25.72
CA GLU A 947 20.98 9.50 -26.20
C GLU A 947 20.51 8.48 -25.15
N LEU A 948 20.89 8.69 -23.88
CA LEU A 948 20.48 7.84 -22.74
C LEU A 948 18.96 7.83 -22.53
N SER A 949 18.33 9.02 -22.49
CA SER A 949 16.88 9.15 -22.32
C SER A 949 16.10 8.55 -23.49
N ALA A 950 16.58 8.72 -24.73
CA ALA A 950 15.99 8.09 -25.91
C ALA A 950 16.06 6.57 -25.84
N ARG A 951 17.19 6.01 -25.38
CA ARG A 951 17.40 4.56 -25.21
C ARG A 951 16.41 3.96 -24.20
N ILE A 952 16.28 4.59 -23.03
CA ILE A 952 15.33 4.17 -21.97
C ILE A 952 13.89 4.22 -22.49
N SER A 953 13.51 5.30 -23.18
CA SER A 953 12.17 5.46 -23.77
C SER A 953 11.85 4.38 -24.83
N HIS A 954 12.85 4.02 -25.64
CA HIS A 954 12.73 2.95 -26.62
C HIS A 954 12.52 1.59 -25.95
N LEU A 955 13.30 1.27 -24.91
CA LEU A 955 13.15 0.01 -24.17
C LEU A 955 11.77 -0.15 -23.54
N PHE A 956 11.21 0.91 -22.93
CA PHE A 956 9.83 0.88 -22.45
C PHE A 956 8.82 0.59 -23.57
N SER A 957 9.07 1.07 -24.78
CA SER A 957 8.21 0.80 -25.95
C SER A 957 8.33 -0.65 -26.42
N VAL A 958 9.53 -1.24 -26.36
CA VAL A 958 9.76 -2.67 -26.65
C VAL A 958 9.06 -3.55 -25.61
N LEU A 959 9.24 -3.27 -24.32
CA LEU A 959 8.57 -3.97 -23.21
C LEU A 959 7.05 -3.89 -23.35
N ALA A 960 6.51 -2.69 -23.61
CA ALA A 960 5.07 -2.48 -23.81
C ALA A 960 4.52 -3.24 -25.02
N SER A 961 5.32 -3.40 -26.07
CA SER A 961 4.94 -4.16 -27.26
C SER A 961 4.95 -5.65 -26.98
N SER A 962 5.99 -6.18 -26.33
CA SER A 962 6.08 -7.59 -25.94
C SER A 962 4.90 -8.02 -25.07
N ILE A 963 4.60 -7.29 -23.98
CA ILE A 963 3.50 -7.67 -23.07
C ILE A 963 2.11 -7.54 -23.71
N LYS A 964 1.94 -6.61 -24.65
CA LYS A 964 0.67 -6.37 -25.34
C LYS A 964 0.41 -7.37 -26.45
N LEU A 965 1.45 -7.77 -27.18
CA LEU A 965 1.38 -8.74 -28.28
C LEU A 965 1.54 -10.19 -27.82
N GLU A 966 1.92 -10.41 -26.55
CA GLU A 966 2.28 -11.74 -26.03
C GLU A 966 3.45 -12.36 -26.82
N TYR A 967 4.38 -11.49 -27.23
CA TYR A 967 5.48 -11.86 -28.12
C TYR A 967 6.79 -12.00 -27.35
N PRO A 968 7.59 -13.05 -27.61
CA PRO A 968 8.89 -13.24 -26.98
C PRO A 968 9.83 -12.09 -27.32
N ILE A 969 10.70 -11.74 -26.37
CA ILE A 969 11.72 -10.72 -26.58
C ILE A 969 12.85 -11.32 -27.43
N THR A 970 13.45 -10.51 -28.29
CA THR A 970 14.64 -10.87 -29.06
C THR A 970 15.88 -10.87 -28.16
N ASP A 971 16.77 -11.84 -28.31
CA ASP A 971 17.99 -11.99 -27.51
C ASP A 971 18.92 -10.74 -27.53
N ALA A 972 18.91 -9.97 -28.62
CA ALA A 972 19.73 -8.77 -28.80
C ALA A 972 19.07 -7.46 -28.31
N VAL A 973 18.58 -7.40 -27.06
CA VAL A 973 18.07 -6.13 -26.52
C VAL A 973 19.22 -5.15 -26.24
N PRO A 974 19.13 -3.89 -26.71
CA PRO A 974 20.15 -2.89 -26.40
C PRO A 974 20.35 -2.64 -24.90
N LYS A 975 21.59 -2.81 -24.40
CA LYS A 975 21.94 -2.49 -23.00
C LYS A 975 22.07 -0.98 -22.78
N ILE A 976 21.65 -0.51 -21.59
CA ILE A 976 21.74 0.90 -21.17
C ILE A 976 23.13 1.23 -20.60
N VAL A 977 23.82 0.23 -20.04
CA VAL A 977 25.09 0.37 -19.30
C VAL A 977 26.13 1.17 -20.09
N HIS A 978 26.41 0.79 -21.35
CA HIS A 978 27.39 1.50 -22.17
C HIS A 978 27.07 2.99 -22.41
N THR A 979 25.80 3.34 -22.58
CA THR A 979 25.39 4.75 -22.78
C THR A 979 25.52 5.55 -21.48
N ARG A 980 25.26 4.90 -20.32
CA ARG A 980 25.47 5.48 -18.99
C ARG A 980 26.96 5.72 -18.71
N ASP A 981 27.81 4.75 -19.03
CA ASP A 981 29.25 4.85 -18.78
C ASP A 981 29.89 5.95 -19.65
N ARG A 982 29.41 6.12 -20.89
CA ARG A 982 29.80 7.23 -21.76
C ARG A 982 29.39 8.59 -21.19
N PHE A 983 28.20 8.69 -20.58
CA PHE A 983 27.77 9.89 -19.86
C PHE A 983 28.68 10.20 -18.65
N LEU A 984 29.01 9.20 -17.83
CA LEU A 984 29.94 9.35 -16.70
C LEU A 984 31.35 9.75 -17.16
N ALA A 985 31.86 9.14 -18.23
CA ALA A 985 33.13 9.50 -18.83
C ALA A 985 33.15 10.97 -19.30
N LYS A 986 32.02 11.46 -19.85
CA LYS A 986 31.89 12.86 -20.27
C LYS A 986 31.83 13.83 -19.10
N LEU A 987 31.19 13.43 -17.99
CA LEU A 987 31.17 14.21 -16.75
C LEU A 987 32.59 14.38 -16.18
N HIS A 988 33.39 13.32 -16.24
CA HIS A 988 34.78 13.34 -15.86
C HIS A 988 35.65 14.20 -16.80
N ASP A 989 35.40 14.15 -18.12
CA ASP A 989 36.06 15.01 -19.12
C ASP A 989 35.79 16.51 -18.84
N PHE A 990 34.56 16.87 -18.45
CA PHE A 990 34.23 18.25 -18.07
C PHE A 990 35.11 18.76 -16.93
N ARG A 991 35.26 17.94 -15.87
CA ARG A 991 36.07 18.30 -14.70
C ARG A 991 37.56 18.47 -15.03
N ARG A 992 38.07 17.83 -16.09
CA ARG A 992 39.48 17.92 -16.50
C ARG A 992 39.76 19.04 -17.50
N HIS A 993 38.93 19.19 -18.52
CA HIS A 993 39.31 19.90 -19.75
C HIS A 993 38.28 20.94 -20.22
N ALA A 994 37.12 21.09 -19.56
CA ALA A 994 36.08 21.98 -20.07
C ALA A 994 36.35 23.48 -19.79
N PRO A 995 36.05 24.35 -20.78
CA PRO A 995 35.96 25.79 -20.54
C PRO A 995 34.75 26.06 -19.63
N GLY A 996 34.96 26.76 -18.51
CA GLY A 996 33.92 27.00 -17.50
C GLY A 996 34.05 26.18 -16.21
N ARG A 997 35.10 25.33 -16.08
CA ARG A 997 35.41 24.60 -14.83
C ARG A 997 35.46 25.48 -13.58
N GLU A 998 35.97 26.71 -13.71
CA GLU A 998 36.14 27.62 -12.57
C GLU A 998 34.81 28.12 -11.98
N LEU A 999 33.71 27.98 -12.73
CA LEU A 999 32.36 28.35 -12.28
C LEU A 999 31.62 27.20 -11.59
N ALA A 1000 32.07 25.95 -11.76
CA ALA A 1000 31.38 24.77 -11.23
C ALA A 1000 31.93 24.35 -9.87
N THR A 1001 31.07 24.32 -8.85
CA THR A 1001 31.38 23.79 -7.51
C THR A 1001 31.12 22.27 -7.46
N ASP A 1002 31.60 21.59 -6.42
CA ASP A 1002 31.36 20.14 -6.27
C ASP A 1002 29.88 19.81 -6.01
N GLU A 1003 29.13 20.74 -5.43
CA GLU A 1003 27.67 20.66 -5.24
C GLU A 1003 26.94 20.57 -6.59
N ASP A 1004 27.43 21.27 -7.61
CA ASP A 1004 26.85 21.30 -8.97
C ASP A 1004 26.88 19.93 -9.69
N PHE A 1005 27.74 19.00 -9.25
CA PHE A 1005 27.85 17.66 -9.84
C PHE A 1005 26.87 16.65 -9.22
N GLU A 1006 26.37 16.91 -8.01
CA GLU A 1006 25.56 15.97 -7.23
C GLU A 1006 24.28 15.56 -7.97
N LEU A 1007 23.66 16.51 -8.66
CA LEU A 1007 22.46 16.30 -9.45
C LEU A 1007 22.71 15.33 -10.63
N LEU A 1008 23.84 15.46 -11.33
CA LEU A 1008 24.18 14.59 -12.46
C LEU A 1008 24.59 13.19 -11.99
N TYR A 1009 25.19 13.08 -10.80
CA TYR A 1009 25.47 11.80 -10.16
C TYR A 1009 24.19 11.08 -9.73
N ALA A 1010 23.24 11.80 -9.13
CA ALA A 1010 21.93 11.25 -8.81
C ALA A 1010 21.24 10.73 -10.09
N TYR A 1011 21.33 11.47 -11.20
CA TYR A 1011 20.82 11.02 -12.50
C TYR A 1011 21.51 9.74 -13.01
N ALA A 1012 22.84 9.63 -12.89
CA ALA A 1012 23.58 8.43 -13.28
C ALA A 1012 23.17 7.20 -12.46
N LEU A 1013 23.01 7.36 -11.15
CA LEU A 1013 22.60 6.28 -10.24
C LEU A 1013 21.16 5.83 -10.54
N VAL A 1014 20.24 6.78 -10.69
CA VAL A 1014 18.83 6.48 -11.01
C VAL A 1014 18.71 5.77 -12.36
N THR A 1015 19.47 6.20 -13.37
CA THR A 1015 19.47 5.53 -14.69
C THR A 1015 20.07 4.13 -14.63
N GLY A 1016 21.09 3.90 -13.80
CA GLY A 1016 21.61 2.56 -13.50
C GLY A 1016 20.57 1.65 -12.84
N GLN A 1017 19.86 2.16 -11.85
CA GLN A 1017 18.78 1.42 -11.19
C GLN A 1017 17.65 1.05 -12.18
N ILE A 1018 17.22 2.00 -13.02
CA ILE A 1018 16.21 1.74 -14.06
C ILE A 1018 16.69 0.66 -15.03
N ALA A 1019 17.98 0.66 -15.40
CA ALA A 1019 18.55 -0.35 -16.29
C ALA A 1019 18.45 -1.76 -15.71
N ASN A 1020 18.85 -1.94 -14.44
CA ASN A 1020 18.80 -3.23 -13.75
C ASN A 1020 17.36 -3.76 -13.64
N GLU A 1021 16.39 -2.87 -13.36
CA GLU A 1021 14.97 -3.27 -13.28
C GLU A 1021 14.38 -3.61 -14.65
N ILE A 1022 14.80 -2.92 -15.72
CA ILE A 1022 14.40 -3.26 -17.09
C ILE A 1022 14.93 -4.65 -17.48
N GLU A 1023 16.19 -4.95 -17.16
CA GLU A 1023 16.78 -6.28 -17.39
C GLU A 1023 16.05 -7.37 -16.59
N SER A 1024 15.72 -7.08 -15.33
CA SER A 1024 14.88 -7.97 -14.52
C SER A 1024 13.51 -8.22 -15.17
N ILE A 1025 12.87 -7.21 -15.75
CA ILE A 1025 11.59 -7.40 -16.45
C ILE A 1025 11.77 -8.19 -17.75
N CYS A 1026 12.86 -7.98 -18.51
CA CYS A 1026 13.16 -8.76 -19.70
C CYS A 1026 13.23 -10.26 -19.37
N THR A 1027 13.99 -10.65 -18.33
CA THR A 1027 14.08 -12.06 -17.91
C THR A 1027 12.72 -12.62 -17.48
N GLN A 1028 11.88 -11.86 -16.78
CA GLN A 1028 10.52 -12.29 -16.43
C GLN A 1028 9.63 -12.45 -17.67
N LEU A 1029 9.80 -11.60 -18.69
CA LEU A 1029 9.06 -11.70 -19.95
C LEU A 1029 9.54 -12.89 -20.81
N GLU A 1030 10.83 -13.20 -20.81
CA GLU A 1030 11.39 -14.42 -21.40
C GLU A 1030 10.82 -15.67 -20.73
N HIS A 1031 10.71 -15.68 -19.40
CA HIS A 1031 10.04 -16.77 -18.70
C HIS A 1031 8.56 -16.90 -19.08
N LEU A 1032 7.85 -15.78 -19.30
CA LEU A 1032 6.43 -15.76 -19.66
C LEU A 1032 6.14 -16.21 -21.09
N TYR A 1033 6.91 -15.70 -22.07
CA TYR A 1033 6.62 -15.84 -23.51
C TYR A 1033 7.67 -16.65 -24.29
N GLY A 1034 8.79 -17.00 -23.67
CA GLY A 1034 9.92 -17.67 -24.31
C GLY A 1034 10.92 -16.68 -24.94
N VAL A 1035 11.94 -17.25 -25.60
CA VAL A 1035 12.91 -16.54 -26.44
C VAL A 1035 12.51 -16.73 -27.89
N LEU A 1036 12.64 -15.68 -28.70
CA LEU A 1036 12.32 -15.77 -30.13
C LEU A 1036 13.39 -16.59 -30.86
N ASP A 1037 13.03 -17.80 -31.28
CA ASP A 1037 13.90 -18.68 -32.07
C ASP A 1037 13.43 -18.73 -33.54
N GLU A 1038 14.37 -18.91 -34.48
CA GLU A 1038 14.11 -18.89 -35.93
C GLU A 1038 13.09 -19.96 -36.35
N GLU A 1039 13.03 -21.07 -35.60
CA GLU A 1039 12.04 -22.13 -35.80
C GLU A 1039 10.59 -21.69 -35.55
N THR A 1040 10.36 -20.73 -34.65
CA THR A 1040 9.03 -20.25 -34.29
C THR A 1040 8.39 -19.37 -35.38
N LEU A 1041 9.19 -18.85 -36.31
CA LEU A 1041 8.75 -17.96 -37.39
C LEU A 1041 8.77 -18.62 -38.78
N LYS A 1042 9.01 -19.94 -38.87
CA LYS A 1042 8.89 -20.67 -40.14
C LYS A 1042 7.44 -20.58 -40.64
N PHE A 1043 7.21 -19.89 -41.77
CA PHE A 1043 5.92 -19.86 -42.44
C PHE A 1043 5.56 -21.30 -42.87
N ARG A 1044 4.53 -21.88 -42.23
CA ARG A 1044 3.96 -23.18 -42.62
C ARG A 1044 2.89 -23.02 -43.68
#